data_AF-A0A7C2YBC4-F1
#
_entry.id   AF-A0A7C2YBC4-F1
#
_cell.length_a   1.000
_cell.length_b   1.000
_cell.length_c   1.000
_cell.angle_alpha   90.00
_cell.angle_beta   90.00
_cell.angle_gamma   90.00
#
_symmetry.space_group_name_H-M   'P 1'
#
loop_
_entity.id
_entity.type
_entity.pdbx_description
1 polymer ?
#
loop_
_entity_poly.entity_id
_entity_poly.type
_entity_poly.pdbx_seq_one_letter_code
_entity_poly.pdbx_strand_id
1 'polypeptide(L)'
;MILQGKLFAESPIYRGNARKTLFTRDGDGTQRLISLPGEIAGTAQSLMDAFIGQSRSGGNIGLLNHLWLRLYKAQMPGNLIARVQCNLQDECYPRDRLFDLRMGIRLDEDRWAAESNANYKYETLFRNAVFNLKIDVNDSALKQGDNEARLYYALQELQAGRFWFGAGKSKGLGRCRIEMNIPFATPTTIPAANDRANHLTINFRFNASNPVLVGWNWGKLDPAVPAFAAIEGRLLVEAMRTLPEPIRQRLEMGIGGPILSPDAWKKKLAEYLPKVLAIWLRERANREVEGWVFPKAAVAKLGKGKHPLSKKALHDLQPLVDRPFASQDAAKSALDNALGKKSNMANRVLEVLAQVRQTSQQFDHEAWREMANNLGFEAQLAERLEAQIQNEAGLVQILTPACGKILPALYQQVDRQIKLLRSDPWIDAEIANREDHLRIKTMLLNGEIKEAQWRNPSAPPEGVRAATWKEFLEAHSRVDYHHMLQPRNLQKSISNDRNQIALLQTYRQRVRQELTQPGNTDFRYGGAANREASRRYGKPYDKIFMRMLVWTPSAKESGRWEVFIPGSTIKGAFRKRASQVLKTLWGESPQTNARLDRLFGKQGDRGLVFFADAYLADPQMPQNVWCSMDGVRMDPKTAQPIEEAKADFLYAYGDKLNFQLRLDLQDLQEKDLETFALLAHLLQDFQRGDIPLGGEKTCGFGWVKASVTGINWMTTAPNGVGKKLFGEQSLAQTGIWHTLNLDGEAATRALQPANTLTMGEKQTAAAPLKTSQGF
;
A
#
# COMPACT_ATOMS: atom_id res chain seq x y z
N MET A 1 -31.07 -11.22 23.70
CA MET A 1 -31.20 -10.26 22.58
C MET A 1 -29.94 -10.27 21.69
N ILE A 2 -30.07 -9.90 20.41
CA ILE A 2 -28.95 -9.78 19.47
C ILE A 2 -28.88 -8.36 18.93
N LEU A 3 -27.71 -7.71 19.06
CA LEU A 3 -27.42 -6.42 18.45
C LEU A 3 -26.60 -6.63 17.18
N GLN A 4 -27.00 -6.00 16.08
CA GLN A 4 -26.30 -6.08 14.80
C GLN A 4 -25.95 -4.69 14.28
N GLY A 5 -24.79 -4.59 13.64
CA GLY A 5 -24.37 -3.38 12.98
C GLY A 5 -23.04 -3.53 12.27
N LYS A 6 -22.41 -2.40 11.99
CA LYS A 6 -21.12 -2.30 11.31
C LYS A 6 -20.09 -1.72 12.25
N LEU A 7 -18.85 -2.17 12.12
CA LEU A 7 -17.69 -1.52 12.73
C LEU A 7 -16.81 -0.97 11.62
N PHE A 8 -16.50 0.32 11.71
CA PHE A 8 -15.65 1.05 10.79
C PHE A 8 -14.27 1.26 11.41
N ALA A 9 -13.22 0.90 10.67
CA ALA A 9 -11.85 1.23 11.01
C ALA A 9 -11.55 2.70 10.62
N GLU A 10 -11.75 3.65 11.54
CA GLU A 10 -11.46 5.08 11.30
C GLU A 10 -9.97 5.36 11.07
N SER A 11 -9.13 4.44 11.56
CA SER A 11 -7.68 4.38 11.31
C SER A 11 -7.26 2.93 11.01
N PRO A 12 -6.09 2.70 10.39
CA PRO A 12 -5.60 1.35 10.12
C PRO A 12 -5.51 0.51 11.39
N ILE A 13 -5.93 -0.75 11.32
CA ILE A 13 -5.89 -1.67 12.45
C ILE A 13 -4.64 -2.55 12.33
N TYR A 14 -3.86 -2.62 13.40
CA TYR A 14 -2.74 -3.53 13.52
C TYR A 14 -3.01 -4.51 14.66
N ARG A 15 -2.97 -5.81 14.36
CA ARG A 15 -3.08 -6.88 15.35
C ARG A 15 -1.92 -7.86 15.16
N GLY A 16 -0.75 -7.46 15.64
CA GLY A 16 0.44 -8.30 15.61
C GLY A 16 0.99 -8.59 17.01
N ASN A 17 1.73 -9.69 17.11
CA ASN A 17 2.56 -9.95 18.28
C ASN A 17 3.81 -9.05 18.21
N ALA A 18 4.60 -8.98 19.29
CA ALA A 18 5.80 -8.14 19.37
C ALA A 18 6.85 -8.39 18.26
N ARG A 19 6.66 -9.38 17.37
CA ARG A 19 7.58 -9.77 16.29
C ARG A 19 7.01 -9.51 14.89
N LYS A 20 6.96 -8.26 14.42
CA LYS A 20 6.87 -7.89 12.98
C LYS A 20 5.92 -8.79 12.14
N THR A 21 4.76 -9.17 12.68
CA THR A 21 3.89 -10.17 12.03
C THR A 21 2.89 -9.54 11.07
N LEU A 22 2.46 -10.36 10.10
CA LEU A 22 1.20 -10.21 9.39
C LEU A 22 0.02 -9.97 10.34
N PHE A 23 -1.04 -9.40 9.79
CA PHE A 23 -2.33 -9.33 10.46
C PHE A 23 -2.81 -10.76 10.76
N THR A 24 -3.34 -10.97 11.96
CA THR A 24 -3.81 -12.29 12.37
C THR A 24 -4.90 -12.80 11.43
N ARG A 25 -4.65 -13.92 10.75
CA ARG A 25 -5.62 -14.58 9.86
C ARG A 25 -6.38 -15.69 10.60
N ASP A 26 -7.61 -15.96 10.17
CA ASP A 26 -8.44 -17.04 10.70
C ASP A 26 -7.95 -18.43 10.24
N GLY A 27 -8.25 -19.46 11.03
CA GLY A 27 -7.88 -20.84 10.73
C GLY A 27 -6.36 -21.09 10.66
N ASP A 28 -5.93 -21.77 9.60
CA ASP A 28 -4.52 -22.05 9.25
C ASP A 28 -3.87 -20.94 8.41
N GLY A 29 -4.62 -19.87 8.10
CA GLY A 29 -4.16 -18.73 7.32
C GLY A 29 -4.15 -18.95 5.80
N THR A 30 -4.60 -20.10 5.28
CA THR A 30 -4.62 -20.39 3.82
C THR A 30 -5.61 -19.52 3.07
N GLN A 31 -6.83 -19.39 3.59
CA GLN A 31 -7.89 -18.58 2.99
C GLN A 31 -7.75 -17.08 3.26
N ARG A 32 -6.77 -16.69 4.10
CA ARG A 32 -6.43 -15.29 4.35
C ARG A 32 -7.60 -14.45 4.91
N LEU A 33 -8.56 -15.08 5.57
CA LEU A 33 -9.70 -14.40 6.20
C LEU A 33 -9.28 -13.69 7.48
N ILE A 34 -10.01 -12.63 7.82
CA ILE A 34 -9.76 -11.75 8.95
C ILE A 34 -11.05 -11.53 9.75
N SER A 35 -10.92 -11.78 11.04
CA SER A 35 -11.88 -11.39 12.08
C SER A 35 -11.19 -10.59 13.20
N LEU A 36 -11.96 -9.73 13.85
CA LEU A 36 -11.59 -9.18 15.15
C LEU A 36 -12.11 -10.12 16.24
N PRO A 37 -11.24 -10.62 17.14
CA PRO A 37 -11.61 -11.62 18.14
C PRO A 37 -12.69 -11.10 19.07
N GLY A 38 -13.79 -11.84 19.15
CA GLY A 38 -14.89 -11.55 20.05
C GLY A 38 -14.50 -11.70 21.52
N GLU A 39 -13.77 -12.77 21.84
CA GLU A 39 -13.46 -13.17 23.21
C GLU A 39 -11.95 -13.42 23.40
N ILE A 40 -11.45 -13.19 24.62
CA ILE A 40 -10.09 -13.55 25.01
C ILE A 40 -9.92 -15.08 25.02
N ALA A 41 -9.47 -15.63 23.89
CA ALA A 41 -9.13 -17.04 23.74
C ALA A 41 -7.97 -17.26 22.75
N GLY A 42 -7.26 -18.38 22.89
CA GLY A 42 -6.17 -18.78 21.98
C GLY A 42 -5.12 -17.68 21.80
N THR A 43 -4.88 -17.27 20.54
CA THR A 43 -3.90 -16.20 20.23
C THR A 43 -4.30 -14.83 20.78
N ALA A 44 -5.58 -14.56 21.01
CA ALA A 44 -6.07 -13.34 21.65
C ALA A 44 -5.79 -13.32 23.17
N GLN A 45 -5.35 -14.43 23.77
CA GLN A 45 -4.89 -14.41 25.16
C GLN A 45 -3.48 -13.77 25.27
N SER A 46 -2.65 -13.99 24.26
CA SER A 46 -1.29 -13.43 24.16
C SER A 46 -1.26 -12.00 23.61
N LEU A 47 -2.36 -11.53 23.04
CA LEU A 47 -2.50 -10.22 22.40
C LEU A 47 -3.58 -9.44 23.17
N MET A 48 -3.33 -8.21 23.60
CA MET A 48 -4.22 -7.43 24.48
C MET A 48 -5.53 -6.94 23.82
N ASP A 49 -6.12 -7.72 22.92
CA ASP A 49 -7.20 -7.27 22.04
C ASP A 49 -8.24 -8.37 21.78
N ALA A 50 -9.36 -8.29 22.48
CA ALA A 50 -10.64 -8.93 22.15
C ALA A 50 -11.78 -8.05 22.71
N PHE A 51 -13.02 -8.22 22.23
CA PHE A 51 -14.13 -7.40 22.72
C PHE A 51 -14.49 -7.70 24.18
N ILE A 52 -14.60 -8.97 24.55
CA ILE A 52 -15.04 -9.41 25.88
C ILE A 52 -14.11 -10.46 26.49
N GLY A 53 -14.32 -10.74 27.78
CA GLY A 53 -13.67 -11.83 28.50
C GLY A 53 -12.45 -11.40 29.31
N GLN A 54 -11.79 -12.37 29.92
CA GLN A 54 -10.61 -12.17 30.76
C GLN A 54 -9.66 -13.37 30.64
N SER A 55 -8.36 -13.10 30.52
CA SER A 55 -7.34 -14.15 30.53
C SER A 55 -7.27 -14.86 31.89
N ARG A 56 -6.80 -16.12 31.92
CA ARG A 56 -6.68 -16.92 33.16
C ARG A 56 -5.86 -16.26 34.28
N SER A 57 -4.81 -15.52 33.92
CA SER A 57 -3.97 -14.79 34.89
C SER A 57 -4.58 -13.47 35.35
N GLY A 58 -5.75 -13.08 34.82
CA GLY A 58 -6.39 -11.79 35.04
C GLY A 58 -5.69 -10.60 34.38
N GLY A 59 -4.51 -10.78 33.78
CA GLY A 59 -3.67 -9.71 33.24
C GLY A 59 -4.23 -9.00 31.99
N ASN A 60 -5.07 -9.69 31.20
CA ASN A 60 -5.76 -9.13 30.04
C ASN A 60 -7.28 -9.24 30.23
N ILE A 61 -8.02 -8.14 29.99
CA ILE A 61 -9.49 -8.11 29.94
C ILE A 61 -9.97 -7.50 28.62
N GLY A 62 -11.18 -7.87 28.19
CA GLY A 62 -11.76 -7.43 26.91
C GLY A 62 -11.94 -5.91 26.83
N LEU A 63 -11.98 -5.36 25.62
CA LEU A 63 -12.12 -3.92 25.38
C LEU A 63 -13.42 -3.34 25.96
N LEU A 64 -14.54 -4.07 25.85
CA LEU A 64 -15.82 -3.69 26.46
C LEU A 64 -15.76 -3.79 27.98
N ASN A 65 -15.08 -4.81 28.53
CA ASN A 65 -14.83 -4.91 29.97
C ASN A 65 -13.99 -3.72 30.48
N HIS A 66 -12.93 -3.34 29.75
CA HIS A 66 -12.10 -2.18 30.06
C HIS A 66 -12.90 -0.88 30.01
N LEU A 67 -13.72 -0.69 28.97
CA LEU A 67 -14.53 0.50 28.83
C LEU A 67 -15.59 0.59 29.93
N TRP A 68 -16.25 -0.52 30.26
CA TRP A 68 -17.21 -0.60 31.36
C TRP A 68 -16.54 -0.26 32.70
N LEU A 69 -15.39 -0.86 32.99
CA LEU A 69 -14.60 -0.56 34.19
C LEU A 69 -14.18 0.91 34.24
N ARG A 70 -13.77 1.47 33.10
CA ARG A 70 -13.42 2.90 32.98
C ARG A 70 -14.62 3.79 33.32
N LEU A 71 -15.79 3.53 32.74
CA LEU A 71 -16.96 4.39 32.89
C LEU A 71 -17.65 4.26 34.26
N TYR A 72 -17.64 3.08 34.88
CA TYR A 72 -18.46 2.81 36.06
C TYR A 72 -17.68 2.38 37.31
N LYS A 73 -16.35 2.23 37.21
CA LYS A 73 -15.49 1.73 38.31
C LYS A 73 -15.97 0.38 38.88
N ALA A 74 -16.65 -0.40 38.06
CA ALA A 74 -17.22 -1.70 38.39
C ALA A 74 -16.89 -2.69 37.29
N GLN A 75 -16.82 -3.98 37.60
CA GLN A 75 -16.65 -5.01 36.58
C GLN A 75 -17.94 -5.15 35.76
N MET A 76 -17.80 -5.43 34.46
CA MET A 76 -18.95 -5.79 33.64
C MET A 76 -19.53 -7.12 34.16
N PRO A 77 -20.86 -7.22 34.39
CA PRO A 77 -21.46 -8.46 34.86
C PRO A 77 -21.10 -9.65 33.96
N GLY A 78 -20.79 -10.78 34.59
CA GLY A 78 -20.49 -12.03 33.87
C GLY A 78 -21.65 -12.41 32.95
N ASN A 79 -21.33 -12.79 31.71
CA ASN A 79 -22.29 -13.17 30.67
C ASN A 79 -23.29 -12.08 30.21
N LEU A 80 -23.15 -10.81 30.64
CA LEU A 80 -23.98 -9.71 30.11
C LEU A 80 -23.88 -9.66 28.58
N ILE A 81 -22.64 -9.71 28.08
CA ILE A 81 -22.35 -9.96 26.68
C ILE A 81 -21.80 -11.38 26.59
N ALA A 82 -22.59 -12.27 25.99
CA ALA A 82 -22.26 -13.69 25.90
C ALA A 82 -21.31 -13.99 24.74
N ARG A 83 -21.42 -13.25 23.63
CA ARG A 83 -20.58 -13.45 22.45
C ARG A 83 -20.49 -12.19 21.61
N VAL A 84 -19.33 -11.99 20.99
CA VAL A 84 -19.14 -10.99 19.94
C VAL A 84 -18.59 -11.66 18.69
N GLN A 85 -19.14 -11.34 17.54
CA GLN A 85 -18.63 -11.75 16.23
C GLN A 85 -18.35 -10.50 15.41
N CYS A 86 -17.14 -10.42 14.83
CA CYS A 86 -16.72 -9.25 14.08
C CYS A 86 -15.86 -9.68 12.89
N ASN A 87 -16.48 -9.81 11.72
CA ASN A 87 -15.84 -10.35 10.52
C ASN A 87 -15.70 -9.27 9.46
N LEU A 88 -14.55 -9.23 8.77
CA LEU A 88 -14.32 -8.26 7.69
C LEU A 88 -15.30 -8.52 6.54
N GLN A 89 -15.91 -7.47 6.00
CA GLN A 89 -16.80 -7.59 4.85
C GLN A 89 -16.04 -8.01 3.58
N ASP A 90 -16.68 -8.79 2.71
CA ASP A 90 -16.05 -9.33 1.50
C ASP A 90 -15.57 -8.22 0.56
N GLU A 91 -16.29 -7.11 0.50
CA GLU A 91 -15.96 -5.92 -0.30
C GLU A 91 -14.73 -5.16 0.21
N CYS A 92 -14.28 -5.45 1.43
CA CYS A 92 -13.08 -4.88 2.03
C CYS A 92 -11.83 -5.73 1.77
N TYR A 93 -11.95 -6.90 1.13
CA TYR A 93 -10.80 -7.69 0.72
C TYR A 93 -10.29 -7.25 -0.66
N PRO A 94 -8.99 -6.93 -0.79
CA PRO A 94 -8.37 -6.87 -2.10
C PRO A 94 -8.33 -8.28 -2.73
N ARG A 95 -8.18 -8.36 -4.05
CA ARG A 95 -8.20 -9.64 -4.80
C ARG A 95 -7.24 -10.70 -4.25
N ASP A 96 -6.06 -10.28 -3.79
CA ASP A 96 -5.03 -11.15 -3.20
C ASP A 96 -5.18 -11.36 -1.68
N ARG A 97 -6.14 -10.65 -1.06
CA ARG A 97 -6.41 -10.61 0.38
C ARG A 97 -5.20 -10.14 1.19
N LEU A 98 -4.35 -9.28 0.62
CA LEU A 98 -3.17 -8.68 1.27
C LEU A 98 -3.36 -7.17 1.46
N PHE A 99 -3.12 -6.70 2.68
CA PHE A 99 -3.48 -5.34 3.11
C PHE A 99 -2.30 -4.35 2.99
N ASP A 100 -2.34 -3.26 3.75
CA ASP A 100 -1.30 -2.23 3.71
C ASP A 100 -0.07 -2.69 4.51
N LEU A 101 1.12 -2.29 4.07
CA LEU A 101 2.34 -2.44 4.84
C LEU A 101 2.72 -1.09 5.42
N ARG A 102 2.50 -0.91 6.72
CA ARG A 102 3.04 0.25 7.42
C ARG A 102 4.47 0.02 7.86
N MET A 103 5.26 1.06 7.69
CA MET A 103 6.63 1.10 8.20
C MET A 103 6.82 2.32 9.07
N GLY A 104 7.65 2.16 10.10
CA GLY A 104 8.16 3.28 10.86
C GLY A 104 9.68 3.23 10.93
N ILE A 105 10.25 4.41 11.09
CA ILE A 105 11.67 4.61 11.35
C ILE A 105 11.88 4.77 12.86
N ARG A 106 12.99 4.27 13.37
CA ARG A 106 13.48 4.64 14.70
C ARG A 106 14.38 5.87 14.54
N LEU A 107 14.27 6.82 15.46
CA LEU A 107 15.05 8.05 15.44
C LEU A 107 16.14 7.97 16.50
N ASP A 108 17.33 8.43 16.13
CA ASP A 108 18.42 8.70 17.06
C ASP A 108 18.06 9.94 17.89
N GLU A 109 18.04 9.76 19.21
CA GLU A 109 17.60 10.79 20.16
C GLU A 109 18.52 12.01 20.14
N ASP A 110 19.80 11.86 19.83
CA ASP A 110 20.76 12.97 19.83
C ASP A 110 20.84 13.63 18.44
N ARG A 111 20.90 12.84 17.36
CA ARG A 111 21.28 13.32 16.02
C ARG A 111 20.16 13.89 15.16
N TRP A 112 18.89 13.74 15.57
CA TRP A 112 17.73 14.11 14.74
C TRP A 112 17.65 13.35 13.41
N ALA A 113 18.31 12.19 13.34
CA ALA A 113 18.40 11.33 12.17
C ALA A 113 17.71 9.97 12.39
N ALA A 114 17.39 9.27 11.31
CA ALA A 114 16.91 7.89 11.38
C ALA A 114 18.05 6.95 11.77
N GLU A 115 17.79 6.03 12.71
CA GLU A 115 18.72 4.93 13.01
C GLU A 115 18.72 3.93 11.85
N SER A 116 19.91 3.65 11.30
CA SER A 116 20.08 2.65 10.24
C SER A 116 19.60 1.27 10.70
N ASN A 117 18.89 0.56 9.83
CA ASN A 117 18.40 -0.81 10.05
C ASN A 117 17.40 -1.02 11.21
N ALA A 118 16.96 0.03 11.88
CA ALA A 118 16.01 -0.03 12.99
C ALA A 118 14.54 0.19 12.57
N ASN A 119 14.21 -0.04 11.29
CA ASN A 119 12.86 0.12 10.76
C ASN A 119 11.94 -1.01 11.25
N TYR A 120 10.74 -0.65 11.70
CA TYR A 120 9.71 -1.62 12.04
C TYR A 120 8.63 -1.64 10.96
N LYS A 121 8.10 -2.83 10.68
CA LYS A 121 7.19 -3.12 9.59
C LYS A 121 6.02 -3.93 10.13
N TYR A 122 4.80 -3.57 9.77
CA TYR A 122 3.62 -4.34 10.14
C TYR A 122 2.55 -4.26 9.06
N GLU A 123 1.91 -5.39 8.78
CA GLU A 123 0.71 -5.42 7.97
C GLU A 123 -0.44 -4.79 8.76
N THR A 124 -1.12 -3.83 8.18
CA THR A 124 -2.31 -3.20 8.74
C THR A 124 -3.49 -3.37 7.81
N LEU A 125 -4.66 -3.67 8.39
CA LEU A 125 -5.90 -3.48 7.67
C LEU A 125 -6.05 -2.02 7.25
N PHE A 126 -6.70 -1.81 6.12
CA PHE A 126 -6.93 -0.48 5.59
C PHE A 126 -7.80 0.36 6.52
N ARG A 127 -7.53 1.67 6.52
CA ARG A 127 -8.52 2.65 6.96
C ARG A 127 -9.79 2.51 6.12
N ASN A 128 -10.93 2.77 6.73
CA ASN A 128 -12.28 2.61 6.18
C ASN A 128 -12.70 1.17 5.90
N ALA A 129 -11.92 0.17 6.33
CA ALA A 129 -12.37 -1.22 6.35
C ALA A 129 -13.61 -1.35 7.23
N VAL A 130 -14.58 -2.13 6.76
CA VAL A 130 -15.88 -2.34 7.41
C VAL A 130 -16.03 -3.79 7.82
N PHE A 131 -16.50 -4.00 9.05
CA PHE A 131 -16.76 -5.31 9.61
C PHE A 131 -18.25 -5.48 9.92
N ASN A 132 -18.77 -6.68 9.70
CA ASN A 132 -20.06 -7.10 10.22
C ASN A 132 -19.91 -7.40 11.71
N LEU A 133 -20.59 -6.63 12.56
CA LEU A 133 -20.55 -6.75 14.01
C LEU A 133 -21.88 -7.34 14.53
N LYS A 134 -21.77 -8.38 15.33
CA LYS A 134 -22.89 -9.00 16.05
C LYS A 134 -22.51 -9.18 17.52
N ILE A 135 -23.38 -8.72 18.42
CA ILE A 135 -23.22 -8.81 19.87
C ILE A 135 -24.42 -9.55 20.44
N ASP A 136 -24.18 -10.71 21.06
CA ASP A 136 -25.21 -11.49 21.74
C ASP A 136 -25.27 -11.04 23.21
N VAL A 137 -26.40 -10.46 23.61
CA VAL A 137 -26.63 -9.88 24.95
C VAL A 137 -27.61 -10.76 25.73
N ASN A 138 -27.28 -11.06 26.99
CA ASN A 138 -28.14 -11.84 27.87
C ASN A 138 -29.24 -10.98 28.50
N ASP A 139 -30.50 -11.29 28.20
CA ASP A 139 -31.65 -10.47 28.62
C ASP A 139 -31.88 -10.49 30.13
N SER A 140 -31.57 -11.59 30.80
CA SER A 140 -31.68 -11.69 32.26
C SER A 140 -30.63 -10.81 32.95
N ALA A 141 -29.38 -10.86 32.49
CA ALA A 141 -28.31 -10.02 33.02
C ALA A 141 -28.53 -8.54 32.71
N LEU A 142 -29.09 -8.22 31.53
CA LEU A 142 -29.37 -6.85 31.10
C LEU A 142 -30.39 -6.14 32.00
N LYS A 143 -31.43 -6.86 32.44
CA LYS A 143 -32.51 -6.31 33.29
C LYS A 143 -32.12 -6.13 34.76
N GLN A 144 -30.93 -6.56 35.16
CA GLN A 144 -30.46 -6.44 36.54
C GLN A 144 -29.88 -5.05 36.81
N GLY A 145 -30.40 -4.36 37.82
CA GLY A 145 -29.94 -3.03 38.22
C GLY A 145 -29.89 -2.05 37.04
N ASP A 146 -28.80 -1.30 36.94
CA ASP A 146 -28.61 -0.29 35.89
C ASP A 146 -27.92 -0.84 34.62
N ASN A 147 -27.87 -2.15 34.42
CA ASN A 147 -27.04 -2.75 33.36
C ASN A 147 -27.48 -2.31 31.95
N GLU A 148 -28.78 -2.16 31.69
CA GLU A 148 -29.29 -1.64 30.42
C GLU A 148 -28.81 -0.21 30.15
N ALA A 149 -28.95 0.69 31.14
CA ALA A 149 -28.48 2.06 31.02
C ALA A 149 -26.96 2.14 30.86
N ARG A 150 -26.22 1.32 31.60
CA ARG A 150 -24.76 1.25 31.50
C ARG A 150 -24.29 0.73 30.14
N LEU A 151 -24.97 -0.29 29.60
CA LEU A 151 -24.68 -0.81 28.26
C LEU A 151 -25.02 0.22 27.18
N TYR A 152 -26.13 0.95 27.30
CA TYR A 152 -26.50 2.03 26.39
C TYR A 152 -25.36 3.06 26.26
N TYR A 153 -24.86 3.61 27.38
CA TYR A 153 -23.79 4.60 27.33
C TYR A 153 -22.44 4.00 26.90
N ALA A 154 -22.18 2.72 27.19
CA ALA A 154 -21.00 2.04 26.65
C ALA A 154 -21.07 1.94 25.11
N LEU A 155 -22.22 1.60 24.54
CA LEU A 155 -22.43 1.57 23.08
C LEU A 155 -22.34 2.98 22.46
N GLN A 156 -22.79 4.02 23.17
CA GLN A 156 -22.62 5.41 22.75
C GLN A 156 -21.14 5.81 22.62
N GLU A 157 -20.26 5.37 23.53
CA GLU A 157 -18.81 5.59 23.39
C GLU A 157 -18.25 4.93 22.12
N LEU A 158 -18.73 3.73 21.78
CA LEU A 158 -18.33 3.02 20.57
C LEU A 158 -18.87 3.73 19.31
N GLN A 159 -20.11 4.25 19.34
CA GLN A 159 -20.71 5.01 18.25
C GLN A 159 -20.01 6.35 18.02
N ALA A 160 -19.46 6.95 19.08
CA ALA A 160 -18.67 8.17 18.99
C ALA A 160 -17.18 7.93 18.65
N GLY A 161 -16.80 6.67 18.41
CA GLY A 161 -15.44 6.30 18.03
C GLY A 161 -14.39 6.51 19.13
N ARG A 162 -14.78 6.46 20.41
CA ARG A 162 -13.90 6.61 21.58
C ARG A 162 -13.34 5.27 22.07
N PHE A 163 -13.01 4.37 21.14
CA PHE A 163 -12.36 3.09 21.44
C PHE A 163 -11.32 2.70 20.40
N TRP A 164 -10.33 1.90 20.83
CA TRP A 164 -9.20 1.48 20.02
C TRP A 164 -8.98 -0.03 20.11
N PHE A 165 -8.93 -0.67 18.95
CA PHE A 165 -8.69 -2.09 18.76
C PHE A 165 -7.27 -2.34 18.23
N GLY A 166 -6.55 -3.29 18.80
CA GLY A 166 -5.24 -3.71 18.26
C GLY A 166 -4.05 -2.99 18.90
N ALA A 167 -2.85 -3.27 18.42
CA ALA A 167 -1.62 -2.65 18.89
C ALA A 167 -1.38 -1.26 18.27
N GLY A 168 -0.50 -0.48 18.90
CA GLY A 168 -0.09 0.83 18.38
C GLY A 168 -1.13 1.95 18.54
N LYS A 169 -2.07 1.81 19.50
CA LYS A 169 -3.17 2.76 19.78
C LYS A 169 -2.69 4.22 19.90
N SER A 170 -1.59 4.45 20.63
CA SER A 170 -1.01 5.80 20.80
C SER A 170 -0.22 6.32 19.60
N LYS A 171 -0.05 5.52 18.55
CA LYS A 171 0.70 5.83 17.31
C LYS A 171 -0.24 6.01 16.09
N GLY A 172 -1.53 6.23 16.34
CA GLY A 172 -2.52 6.54 15.30
C GLY A 172 -3.21 5.32 14.69
N LEU A 173 -3.10 4.15 15.33
CA LEU A 173 -3.69 2.91 14.84
C LEU A 173 -4.90 2.49 15.69
N GLY A 174 -5.80 1.72 15.07
CA GLY A 174 -6.80 0.94 15.78
C GLY A 174 -8.05 1.69 16.24
N ARG A 175 -8.17 3.00 16.00
CA ARG A 175 -9.41 3.74 16.27
C ARG A 175 -10.54 3.17 15.43
N CYS A 176 -11.65 2.82 16.09
CA CYS A 176 -12.82 2.24 15.47
C CYS A 176 -14.08 3.02 15.87
N ARG A 177 -15.11 2.94 15.04
CA ARG A 177 -16.46 3.45 15.33
C ARG A 177 -17.48 2.38 14.96
N ILE A 178 -18.55 2.24 15.75
CA ILE A 178 -19.67 1.38 15.36
C ILE A 178 -20.81 2.20 14.77
N GLU A 179 -21.58 1.57 13.90
CA GLU A 179 -22.86 2.02 13.43
C GLU A 179 -23.84 0.88 13.65
N MET A 180 -24.75 1.07 14.59
CA MET A 180 -25.78 0.07 14.91
C MET A 180 -27.00 0.77 15.45
N ASN A 181 -28.16 0.16 15.23
CA ASN A 181 -29.36 0.58 15.92
C ASN A 181 -29.30 0.05 17.36
N ILE A 182 -29.41 0.94 18.34
CA ILE A 182 -29.46 0.58 19.75
C ILE A 182 -30.95 0.42 20.10
N PRO A 183 -31.44 -0.79 20.41
CA PRO A 183 -32.87 -1.05 20.61
C PRO A 183 -33.39 -0.58 21.98
N PHE A 184 -32.53 0.01 22.81
CA PHE A 184 -32.91 0.56 24.11
C PHE A 184 -33.44 1.98 23.94
N ALA A 185 -34.44 2.35 24.72
CA ALA A 185 -34.78 3.75 24.89
C ALA A 185 -33.61 4.49 25.57
N THR A 186 -33.48 5.79 25.31
CA THR A 186 -32.53 6.63 26.04
C THR A 186 -32.85 6.54 27.54
N PRO A 187 -31.90 6.13 28.40
CA PRO A 187 -32.16 5.92 29.82
C PRO A 187 -32.69 7.20 30.48
N THR A 188 -33.81 7.08 31.21
CA THR A 188 -34.39 8.21 31.98
C THR A 188 -33.56 8.56 33.20
N THR A 189 -32.88 7.57 33.79
CA THR A 189 -31.99 7.73 34.94
C THR A 189 -30.54 7.53 34.50
N ILE A 190 -29.67 8.49 34.86
CA ILE A 190 -28.24 8.43 34.54
C ILE A 190 -27.57 7.52 35.57
N PRO A 191 -26.88 6.45 35.14
CA PRO A 191 -26.20 5.54 36.06
C PRO A 191 -25.01 6.24 36.73
N ALA A 192 -24.68 5.82 37.95
CA ALA A 192 -23.51 6.31 38.66
C ALA A 192 -22.23 6.03 37.84
N ALA A 193 -21.54 7.11 37.44
CA ALA A 193 -20.32 7.05 36.65
C ALA A 193 -19.07 7.23 37.52
N ASN A 194 -17.93 6.73 37.03
CA ASN A 194 -16.63 6.91 37.63
C ASN A 194 -16.20 8.37 37.54
N ASP A 195 -16.00 9.03 38.68
CA ASP A 195 -15.58 10.43 38.80
C ASP A 195 -14.24 10.76 38.12
N ARG A 196 -13.41 9.75 37.87
CA ARG A 196 -12.13 9.90 37.16
C ARG A 196 -12.25 9.77 35.64
N ALA A 197 -13.40 9.35 35.12
CA ALA A 197 -13.58 9.20 33.69
C ALA A 197 -13.63 10.58 33.02
N ASN A 198 -12.70 10.81 32.10
CA ASN A 198 -12.70 12.01 31.27
C ASN A 198 -12.02 11.75 29.92
N HIS A 199 -12.32 12.60 28.96
CA HIS A 199 -11.76 12.52 27.61
C HIS A 199 -11.49 13.93 27.10
N LEU A 200 -10.25 14.18 26.65
CA LEU A 200 -9.86 15.42 26.00
C LEU A 200 -9.51 15.13 24.54
N THR A 201 -10.21 15.77 23.62
CA THR A 201 -9.86 15.80 22.20
C THR A 201 -9.30 17.17 21.86
N ILE A 202 -8.16 17.21 21.19
CA ILE A 202 -7.56 18.44 20.66
C ILE A 202 -7.39 18.29 19.16
N ASN A 203 -7.96 19.22 18.40
CA ASN A 203 -7.88 19.24 16.95
C ASN A 203 -6.93 20.35 16.48
N PHE A 204 -6.07 20.01 15.52
CA PHE A 204 -5.11 20.91 14.91
C PHE A 204 -5.27 20.92 13.40
N ARG A 205 -4.91 22.06 12.81
CA ARG A 205 -4.59 22.19 11.39
C ARG A 205 -3.18 22.76 11.25
N PHE A 206 -2.41 22.24 10.32
CA PHE A 206 -1.13 22.83 9.93
C PHE A 206 -0.93 22.68 8.43
N ASN A 207 -0.15 23.55 7.82
CA ASN A 207 0.16 23.45 6.39
C ASN A 207 1.65 23.19 6.15
N ALA A 208 1.99 22.88 4.89
CA ALA A 208 3.38 22.73 4.44
C ALA A 208 3.91 24.04 3.82
N SER A 209 3.69 25.20 4.48
CA SER A 209 4.24 26.49 3.99
C SER A 209 5.78 26.49 3.95
N ASN A 210 6.42 25.62 4.73
CA ASN A 210 7.81 25.21 4.52
C ASN A 210 7.85 23.78 3.98
N PRO A 211 8.89 23.40 3.21
CA PRO A 211 9.02 22.06 2.65
C PRO A 211 8.91 21.00 3.74
N VAL A 212 7.95 20.09 3.63
CA VAL A 212 7.85 18.94 4.54
C VAL A 212 8.21 17.69 3.76
N LEU A 213 9.15 16.91 4.30
CA LEU A 213 9.51 15.62 3.74
C LEU A 213 9.35 14.53 4.80
N VAL A 214 8.18 13.90 4.83
CA VAL A 214 8.03 12.60 5.49
C VAL A 214 8.33 11.55 4.43
N GLY A 215 9.59 11.14 4.31
CA GLY A 215 10.02 10.28 3.22
C GLY A 215 9.37 8.90 3.25
N TRP A 216 8.81 8.48 2.12
CA TRP A 216 8.40 7.11 1.89
C TRP A 216 9.64 6.23 1.82
N ASN A 217 9.61 5.07 2.48
CA ASN A 217 10.80 4.20 2.60
C ASN A 217 10.98 3.25 1.41
N TRP A 218 10.18 3.41 0.36
CA TRP A 218 10.23 2.63 -0.86
C TRP A 218 10.81 3.45 -2.01
N GLY A 219 11.38 2.78 -3.03
CA GLY A 219 12.09 3.41 -4.14
C GLY A 219 13.52 3.81 -3.81
N LYS A 220 14.04 3.47 -2.61
CA LYS A 220 15.40 3.85 -2.20
C LYS A 220 16.43 2.99 -2.91
N LEU A 221 17.35 3.64 -3.62
CA LEU A 221 18.56 3.02 -4.13
C LEU A 221 19.63 3.09 -3.03
N ASP A 222 20.22 1.94 -2.70
CA ASP A 222 21.40 1.88 -1.84
C ASP A 222 22.65 1.93 -2.73
N PRO A 223 23.42 3.04 -2.73
CA PRO A 223 24.62 3.15 -3.55
C PRO A 223 25.71 2.15 -3.15
N ALA A 224 25.66 1.59 -1.94
CA ALA A 224 26.62 0.57 -1.48
C ALA A 224 26.27 -0.84 -1.94
N VAL A 225 25.06 -1.09 -2.47
CA VAL A 225 24.66 -2.39 -2.99
C VAL A 225 24.99 -2.46 -4.47
N PRO A 226 25.94 -3.31 -4.90
CA PRO A 226 26.34 -3.40 -6.30
C PRO A 226 25.13 -3.77 -7.17
N ALA A 227 25.05 -3.14 -8.34
CA ALA A 227 23.87 -3.08 -9.19
C ALA A 227 23.51 -4.40 -9.92
N PHE A 228 23.98 -5.54 -9.43
CA PHE A 228 23.89 -6.84 -10.07
C PHE A 228 22.94 -7.79 -9.33
N ALA A 229 21.68 -7.40 -9.21
CA ALA A 229 20.60 -8.39 -9.17
C ALA A 229 20.39 -8.90 -10.60
N ALA A 230 20.28 -10.22 -10.80
CA ALA A 230 19.97 -10.80 -12.10
C ALA A 230 18.57 -10.32 -12.54
N ILE A 231 18.52 -9.31 -13.41
CA ILE A 231 17.26 -8.80 -13.97
C ILE A 231 16.86 -9.70 -15.13
N GLU A 232 15.61 -10.12 -15.17
CA GLU A 232 15.05 -10.84 -16.32
C GLU A 232 14.45 -9.85 -17.32
N GLY A 233 14.77 -10.03 -18.60
CA GLY A 233 14.28 -9.21 -19.70
C GLY A 233 12.76 -9.14 -19.79
N ARG A 234 12.05 -10.19 -19.36
CA ARG A 234 10.57 -10.21 -19.39
C ARG A 234 9.97 -9.06 -18.57
N LEU A 235 10.59 -8.71 -17.44
CA LEU A 235 10.13 -7.62 -16.57
C LEU A 235 10.31 -6.24 -17.21
N LEU A 236 11.24 -6.12 -18.17
CA LEU A 236 11.43 -4.90 -18.95
C LEU A 236 10.42 -4.80 -20.10
N VAL A 237 10.11 -5.92 -20.75
CA VAL A 237 9.11 -5.96 -21.84
C VAL A 237 7.70 -5.72 -21.30
N GLU A 238 7.34 -6.35 -20.19
CA GLU A 238 6.03 -6.17 -19.53
C GLU A 238 5.78 -4.69 -19.17
N ALA A 239 6.83 -3.96 -18.81
CA ALA A 239 6.74 -2.54 -18.48
C ALA A 239 6.40 -1.65 -19.70
N MET A 240 6.63 -2.11 -20.94
CA MET A 240 6.44 -1.35 -22.19
C MET A 240 4.97 -1.29 -22.63
N ARG A 241 4.12 -0.64 -21.83
CA ARG A 241 2.67 -0.58 -22.07
C ARG A 241 2.24 0.05 -23.40
N THR A 242 3.10 0.85 -24.02
CA THR A 242 2.87 1.46 -25.34
C THR A 242 2.90 0.46 -26.49
N LEU A 243 3.56 -0.69 -26.31
CA LEU A 243 3.55 -1.78 -27.30
C LEU A 243 2.28 -2.61 -27.16
N PRO A 244 1.58 -2.98 -28.23
CA PRO A 244 0.46 -3.92 -28.16
C PRO A 244 0.86 -5.26 -27.54
N GLU A 245 -0.07 -5.88 -26.80
CA GLU A 245 0.16 -7.14 -26.06
C GLU A 245 0.78 -8.26 -26.92
N PRO A 246 0.31 -8.54 -28.17
CA PRO A 246 0.92 -9.58 -29.00
C PRO A 246 2.39 -9.32 -29.35
N ILE A 247 2.78 -8.05 -29.46
CA ILE A 247 4.17 -7.65 -29.74
C ILE A 247 5.02 -7.84 -28.48
N ARG A 248 4.50 -7.51 -27.30
CA ARG A 248 5.18 -7.77 -26.01
C ARG A 248 5.46 -9.25 -25.80
N GLN A 249 4.46 -10.11 -25.98
CA GLN A 249 4.62 -11.56 -25.79
C GLN A 249 5.73 -12.15 -26.67
N ARG A 250 5.83 -11.69 -27.93
CA ARG A 250 6.92 -12.13 -28.83
C ARG A 250 8.29 -11.61 -28.43
N LEU A 251 8.36 -10.37 -27.96
CA LEU A 251 9.59 -9.82 -27.40
C LEU A 251 10.00 -10.59 -26.15
N GLU A 252 9.07 -10.97 -25.27
CA GLU A 252 9.37 -11.81 -24.10
C GLU A 252 9.96 -13.17 -24.51
N MET A 253 9.45 -13.80 -25.55
CA MET A 253 10.00 -15.06 -26.06
C MET A 253 11.44 -14.91 -26.58
N GLY A 254 11.76 -13.79 -27.23
CA GLY A 254 13.07 -13.57 -27.87
C GLY A 254 14.13 -12.95 -26.95
N ILE A 255 13.72 -12.02 -26.07
CA ILE A 255 14.62 -11.22 -25.21
C ILE A 255 14.21 -11.22 -23.74
N GLY A 256 13.33 -12.12 -23.30
CA GLY A 256 12.84 -12.18 -21.92
C GLY A 256 13.77 -12.83 -20.89
N GLY A 257 14.86 -13.45 -21.33
CA GLY A 257 15.82 -14.15 -20.46
C GLY A 257 16.67 -13.24 -19.57
N PRO A 258 17.60 -13.80 -18.78
CA PRO A 258 18.47 -13.05 -17.88
C PRO A 258 19.30 -12.00 -18.63
N ILE A 259 19.44 -10.83 -18.01
CA ILE A 259 20.20 -9.70 -18.56
C ILE A 259 21.61 -9.69 -18.00
N LEU A 260 22.59 -9.80 -18.88
CA LEU A 260 24.02 -9.70 -18.54
C LEU A 260 24.47 -8.23 -18.48
N SER A 261 24.01 -7.39 -19.42
CA SER A 261 24.19 -5.95 -19.37
C SER A 261 22.99 -5.20 -19.97
N PRO A 262 22.60 -4.04 -19.41
CA PRO A 262 21.52 -3.22 -19.95
C PRO A 262 21.74 -2.85 -21.42
N ASP A 263 22.97 -2.50 -21.80
CA ASP A 263 23.29 -2.07 -23.16
C ASP A 263 23.24 -3.21 -24.17
N ALA A 264 23.69 -4.42 -23.79
CA ALA A 264 23.53 -5.60 -24.64
C ALA A 264 22.05 -5.94 -24.86
N TRP A 265 21.22 -5.78 -23.82
CA TRP A 265 19.78 -6.00 -23.94
C TRP A 265 19.09 -4.95 -24.80
N LYS A 266 19.42 -3.66 -24.63
CA LYS A 266 18.93 -2.56 -25.49
C LYS A 266 19.30 -2.76 -26.95
N LYS A 267 20.50 -3.27 -27.22
CA LYS A 267 20.93 -3.64 -28.59
C LYS A 267 20.07 -4.77 -29.15
N LYS A 268 19.84 -5.83 -28.38
CA LYS A 268 18.91 -6.91 -28.78
C LYS A 268 17.51 -6.39 -29.05
N LEU A 269 16.97 -5.50 -28.22
CA LEU A 269 15.67 -4.87 -28.44
C LEU A 269 15.62 -4.13 -29.79
N ALA A 270 16.65 -3.34 -30.11
CA ALA A 270 16.72 -2.62 -31.39
C ALA A 270 16.75 -3.55 -32.61
N GLU A 271 17.42 -4.70 -32.48
CA GLU A 271 17.49 -5.70 -33.54
C GLU A 271 16.21 -6.53 -33.68
N TYR A 272 15.51 -6.80 -32.57
CA TYR A 272 14.33 -7.68 -32.55
C TYR A 272 13.01 -6.95 -32.81
N LEU A 273 12.86 -5.72 -32.33
CA LEU A 273 11.60 -4.98 -32.42
C LEU A 273 11.09 -4.81 -33.86
N PRO A 274 11.91 -4.40 -34.86
CA PRO A 274 11.45 -4.32 -36.25
C PRO A 274 11.00 -5.66 -36.82
N LYS A 275 11.66 -6.76 -36.44
CA LYS A 275 11.31 -8.13 -36.88
C LYS A 275 9.98 -8.58 -36.31
N VAL A 276 9.77 -8.37 -35.01
CA VAL A 276 8.49 -8.70 -34.34
C VAL A 276 7.33 -7.92 -34.94
N LEU A 277 7.53 -6.63 -35.23
CA LEU A 277 6.53 -5.79 -35.90
C LEU A 277 6.21 -6.28 -37.32
N ALA A 278 7.23 -6.65 -38.11
CA ALA A 278 7.05 -7.21 -39.45
C ALA A 278 6.23 -8.51 -39.42
N ILE A 279 6.57 -9.45 -38.52
CA ILE A 279 5.85 -10.71 -38.34
C ILE A 279 4.39 -10.44 -37.95
N TRP A 280 4.17 -9.54 -36.99
CA TRP A 280 2.82 -9.18 -36.53
C TRP A 280 1.95 -8.59 -37.64
N LEU A 281 2.51 -7.71 -38.49
CA LEU A 281 1.79 -7.16 -39.64
C LEU A 281 1.43 -8.24 -40.67
N ARG A 282 2.33 -9.19 -40.94
CA ARG A 282 2.07 -10.30 -41.86
C ARG A 282 0.96 -11.23 -41.38
N GLU A 283 0.96 -11.54 -40.08
CA GLU A 283 -0.09 -12.37 -39.49
C GLU A 283 -1.46 -11.68 -39.53
N ARG A 284 -1.50 -10.38 -39.23
CA ARG A 284 -2.74 -9.58 -39.35
C ARG A 284 -3.23 -9.46 -40.78
N ALA A 285 -2.31 -9.50 -41.75
CA ALA A 285 -2.65 -9.45 -43.15
C ALA A 285 -3.25 -10.78 -43.68
N ASN A 286 -2.97 -11.91 -43.02
CA ASN A 286 -3.58 -13.19 -43.39
C ASN A 286 -5.06 -13.21 -43.01
N ARG A 287 -5.94 -13.18 -44.02
CA ARG A 287 -7.39 -13.40 -43.85
C ARG A 287 -7.81 -14.62 -44.65
N GLU A 288 -8.65 -15.46 -44.07
CA GLU A 288 -9.37 -16.48 -44.84
C GLU A 288 -10.51 -15.78 -45.59
N VAL A 289 -10.45 -15.83 -46.92
CA VAL A 289 -11.50 -15.31 -47.80
C VAL A 289 -12.18 -16.51 -48.44
N GLU A 290 -13.50 -16.55 -48.35
CA GLU A 290 -14.29 -17.58 -49.02
C GLU A 290 -14.47 -17.21 -50.50
N GLY A 291 -14.05 -18.12 -51.39
CA GLY A 291 -14.22 -18.01 -52.83
C GLY A 291 -14.98 -19.20 -53.39
N TRP A 292 -15.35 -19.11 -54.66
CA TRP A 292 -16.03 -20.18 -55.39
C TRP A 292 -15.17 -20.63 -56.56
N VAL A 293 -15.05 -21.95 -56.76
CA VAL A 293 -14.31 -22.53 -57.88
C VAL A 293 -15.24 -23.46 -58.63
N PHE A 294 -15.14 -23.47 -59.97
CA PHE A 294 -15.82 -24.46 -60.80
C PHE A 294 -14.91 -25.69 -60.97
N PRO A 295 -15.11 -26.78 -60.20
CA PRO A 295 -14.11 -27.83 -60.11
C PRO A 295 -14.13 -28.70 -61.37
N LYS A 296 -12.96 -29.11 -61.86
CA LYS A 296 -12.85 -30.02 -63.02
C LYS A 296 -13.68 -31.30 -62.90
N ALA A 297 -13.84 -31.83 -61.68
CA ALA A 297 -14.68 -33.00 -61.42
C ALA A 297 -16.19 -32.76 -61.64
N ALA A 298 -16.65 -31.51 -61.49
CA ALA A 298 -18.05 -31.13 -61.72
C ALA A 298 -18.40 -31.04 -63.22
N VAL A 299 -17.42 -30.70 -64.07
CA VAL A 299 -17.57 -30.64 -65.54
C VAL A 299 -18.03 -32.00 -66.09
N ALA A 300 -17.46 -33.10 -65.59
CA ALA A 300 -17.82 -34.46 -66.00
C ALA A 300 -19.25 -34.86 -65.59
N LYS A 301 -19.75 -34.34 -64.46
CA LYS A 301 -21.12 -34.55 -63.98
C LYS A 301 -22.13 -33.75 -64.79
N LEU A 302 -21.81 -32.53 -65.19
CA LEU A 302 -22.70 -31.70 -66.02
C LEU A 302 -22.87 -32.24 -67.46
N GLY A 303 -21.91 -33.04 -67.95
CA GLY A 303 -22.00 -33.74 -69.23
C GLY A 303 -22.73 -35.09 -69.20
N LYS A 304 -23.14 -35.60 -68.03
CA LYS A 304 -23.78 -36.92 -67.87
C LYS A 304 -25.02 -36.82 -66.96
N GLY A 305 -26.22 -37.21 -67.42
CA GLY A 305 -27.45 -37.20 -66.60
C GLY A 305 -28.74 -37.02 -67.42
N LYS A 306 -29.87 -36.78 -66.75
CA LYS A 306 -31.21 -36.65 -67.37
C LYS A 306 -31.33 -35.46 -68.34
N HIS A 307 -30.48 -34.43 -68.20
CA HIS A 307 -30.39 -33.26 -69.09
C HIS A 307 -28.93 -32.78 -69.26
N PRO A 308 -28.08 -33.42 -70.06
CA PRO A 308 -26.65 -33.07 -70.15
C PRO A 308 -26.41 -31.73 -70.84
N LEU A 309 -25.39 -30.98 -70.41
CA LEU A 309 -24.93 -29.80 -71.16
C LEU A 309 -24.33 -30.23 -72.51
N SER A 310 -24.61 -29.47 -73.56
CA SER A 310 -24.07 -29.76 -74.90
C SER A 310 -22.54 -29.69 -74.92
N LYS A 311 -21.87 -30.52 -75.74
CA LYS A 311 -20.40 -30.51 -75.90
C LYS A 311 -19.81 -29.12 -76.17
N LYS A 312 -20.52 -28.29 -76.95
CA LYS A 312 -20.13 -26.89 -77.22
C LYS A 312 -20.17 -26.03 -75.95
N ALA A 313 -21.23 -26.10 -75.15
CA ALA A 313 -21.33 -25.37 -73.89
C ALA A 313 -20.27 -25.79 -72.85
N LEU A 314 -19.94 -27.09 -72.79
CA LEU A 314 -18.84 -27.57 -71.93
C LEU A 314 -17.47 -27.06 -72.41
N HIS A 315 -17.25 -27.01 -73.72
CA HIS A 315 -16.05 -26.40 -74.30
C HIS A 315 -15.94 -24.91 -73.99
N ASP A 316 -17.04 -24.16 -74.10
CA ASP A 316 -17.09 -22.72 -73.82
C ASP A 316 -16.86 -22.40 -72.32
N LEU A 317 -17.22 -23.33 -71.42
CA LEU A 317 -16.98 -23.22 -69.98
C LEU A 317 -15.58 -23.68 -69.54
N GLN A 318 -14.84 -24.38 -70.40
CA GLN A 318 -13.51 -24.92 -70.10
C GLN A 318 -12.50 -23.88 -69.56
N PRO A 319 -12.46 -22.62 -70.04
CA PRO A 319 -11.56 -21.58 -69.51
C PRO A 319 -11.87 -21.11 -68.08
N LEU A 320 -13.05 -21.47 -67.55
CA LEU A 320 -13.51 -21.08 -66.21
C LEU A 320 -13.31 -22.21 -65.18
N VAL A 321 -12.88 -23.39 -65.63
CA VAL A 321 -12.62 -24.55 -64.77
C VAL A 321 -11.39 -24.28 -63.90
N ASP A 322 -11.49 -24.62 -62.61
CA ASP A 322 -10.49 -24.41 -61.55
C ASP A 322 -10.09 -22.93 -61.33
N ARG A 323 -10.79 -21.98 -61.98
CA ARG A 323 -10.61 -20.54 -61.77
C ARG A 323 -11.36 -20.09 -60.51
N PRO A 324 -10.72 -19.35 -59.57
CA PRO A 324 -11.39 -18.81 -58.40
C PRO A 324 -12.21 -17.54 -58.70
N PHE A 325 -13.37 -17.45 -58.06
CA PHE A 325 -14.28 -16.30 -58.10
C PHE A 325 -14.52 -15.76 -56.68
N ALA A 326 -14.54 -14.44 -56.54
CA ALA A 326 -14.72 -13.77 -55.24
C ALA A 326 -16.15 -13.89 -54.68
N SER A 327 -17.15 -14.21 -55.50
CA SER A 327 -18.55 -14.45 -55.09
C SER A 327 -19.28 -15.31 -56.12
N GLN A 328 -20.44 -15.86 -55.74
CA GLN A 328 -21.32 -16.57 -56.69
C GLN A 328 -21.82 -15.66 -57.81
N ASP A 329 -22.05 -14.38 -57.54
CA ASP A 329 -22.49 -13.41 -58.56
C ASP A 329 -21.40 -13.09 -59.59
N ALA A 330 -20.15 -13.00 -59.14
CA ALA A 330 -18.99 -12.85 -60.02
C ALA A 330 -18.79 -14.10 -60.90
N ALA A 331 -18.97 -15.29 -60.30
CA ALA A 331 -18.97 -16.55 -61.04
C ALA A 331 -20.13 -16.59 -62.06
N LYS A 332 -21.34 -16.21 -61.66
CA LYS A 332 -22.53 -16.15 -62.51
C LYS A 332 -22.32 -15.25 -63.72
N SER A 333 -21.79 -14.06 -63.50
CA SER A 333 -21.50 -13.10 -64.58
C SER A 333 -20.48 -13.64 -65.57
N ALA A 334 -19.43 -14.32 -65.08
CA ALA A 334 -18.44 -14.97 -65.94
C ALA A 334 -19.02 -16.16 -66.73
N LEU A 335 -19.90 -16.96 -66.11
CA LEU A 335 -20.61 -18.07 -66.72
C LEU A 335 -21.62 -17.59 -67.78
N ASP A 336 -22.39 -16.54 -67.47
CA ASP A 336 -23.36 -15.91 -68.37
C ASP A 336 -22.65 -15.39 -69.65
N ASN A 337 -21.49 -14.74 -69.47
CA ASN A 337 -20.66 -14.27 -70.59
C ASN A 337 -20.07 -15.43 -71.42
N ALA A 338 -19.58 -16.49 -70.79
CA ALA A 338 -19.02 -17.65 -71.49
C ALA A 338 -20.08 -18.44 -72.27
N LEU A 339 -21.32 -18.50 -71.77
CA LEU A 339 -22.43 -19.24 -72.40
C LEU A 339 -23.24 -18.41 -73.40
N GLY A 340 -23.13 -17.08 -73.38
CA GLY A 340 -23.75 -16.16 -74.34
C GLY A 340 -25.25 -16.38 -74.51
N LYS A 341 -25.70 -16.79 -75.70
CA LYS A 341 -27.13 -17.08 -76.01
C LYS A 341 -27.74 -18.22 -75.18
N LYS A 342 -26.94 -18.95 -74.39
CA LYS A 342 -27.35 -20.03 -73.47
C LYS A 342 -27.13 -19.68 -71.99
N SER A 343 -27.10 -18.39 -71.64
CA SER A 343 -26.93 -17.89 -70.26
C SER A 343 -27.94 -18.47 -69.27
N ASN A 344 -29.15 -18.86 -69.73
CA ASN A 344 -30.13 -19.57 -68.90
C ASN A 344 -29.61 -20.88 -68.27
N MET A 345 -28.51 -21.45 -68.79
CA MET A 345 -27.85 -22.64 -68.25
C MET A 345 -26.80 -22.33 -67.16
N ALA A 346 -26.42 -21.06 -66.96
CA ALA A 346 -25.41 -20.66 -65.96
C ALA A 346 -25.81 -21.05 -64.54
N ASN A 347 -27.10 -20.96 -64.20
CA ASN A 347 -27.62 -21.35 -62.88
C ASN A 347 -27.32 -22.82 -62.54
N ARG A 348 -27.31 -23.71 -63.55
CA ARG A 348 -26.98 -25.13 -63.37
C ARG A 348 -25.50 -25.37 -63.09
N VAL A 349 -24.64 -24.46 -63.55
CA VAL A 349 -23.19 -24.49 -63.26
C VAL A 349 -22.92 -23.88 -61.89
N LEU A 350 -23.70 -22.88 -61.47
CA LEU A 350 -23.63 -22.31 -60.10
C LEU A 350 -23.90 -23.36 -59.03
N GLU A 351 -24.87 -24.26 -59.25
CA GLU A 351 -25.22 -25.35 -58.32
C GLU A 351 -24.07 -26.33 -58.04
N VAL A 352 -23.08 -26.41 -58.93
CA VAL A 352 -21.94 -27.32 -58.79
C VAL A 352 -20.63 -26.59 -58.48
N LEU A 353 -20.67 -25.27 -58.22
CA LEU A 353 -19.51 -24.56 -57.70
C LEU A 353 -19.18 -25.08 -56.30
N ALA A 354 -17.89 -25.29 -56.05
CA ALA A 354 -17.41 -25.62 -54.71
C ALA A 354 -16.97 -24.33 -54.01
N GLN A 355 -17.41 -24.17 -52.76
CA GLN A 355 -16.87 -23.15 -51.88
C GLN A 355 -15.46 -23.57 -51.45
N VAL A 356 -14.49 -22.68 -51.63
CA VAL A 356 -13.08 -22.91 -51.27
C VAL A 356 -12.63 -21.78 -50.38
N ARG A 357 -12.00 -22.13 -49.25
CA ARG A 357 -11.32 -21.14 -48.40
C ARG A 357 -9.94 -20.86 -48.97
N GLN A 358 -9.68 -19.62 -49.33
CA GLN A 358 -8.38 -19.16 -49.81
C GLN A 358 -7.80 -18.16 -48.82
N THR A 359 -6.53 -18.34 -48.45
CA THR A 359 -5.81 -17.36 -47.63
C THR A 359 -5.40 -16.19 -48.53
N SER A 360 -5.97 -15.01 -48.29
CA SER A 360 -5.54 -13.76 -48.92
C SER A 360 -4.68 -12.96 -47.93
N GLN A 361 -3.60 -12.36 -48.42
CA GLN A 361 -2.78 -11.42 -47.66
C GLN A 361 -3.14 -10.00 -48.04
N GLN A 362 -3.96 -9.34 -47.21
CA GLN A 362 -4.35 -7.94 -47.40
C GLN A 362 -3.85 -7.11 -46.21
N PHE A 363 -3.17 -6.01 -46.47
CA PHE A 363 -2.64 -5.14 -45.43
C PHE A 363 -3.77 -4.57 -44.55
N ASP A 364 -3.62 -4.69 -43.23
CA ASP A 364 -4.61 -4.20 -42.27
C ASP A 364 -4.31 -2.74 -41.89
N HIS A 365 -4.91 -1.80 -42.64
CA HIS A 365 -4.69 -0.36 -42.42
C HIS A 365 -5.20 0.15 -41.07
N GLU A 366 -6.22 -0.50 -40.48
CA GLU A 366 -6.77 -0.10 -39.19
C GLU A 366 -5.81 -0.50 -38.07
N ALA A 367 -5.34 -1.75 -38.09
CA ALA A 367 -4.34 -2.25 -37.15
C ALA A 367 -3.01 -1.47 -37.26
N TRP A 368 -2.59 -1.10 -38.48
CA TRP A 368 -1.43 -0.23 -38.68
C TRP A 368 -1.66 1.16 -38.08
N ARG A 369 -2.83 1.78 -38.29
CA ARG A 369 -3.13 3.12 -37.77
C ARG A 369 -3.13 3.15 -36.25
N GLU A 370 -3.73 2.16 -35.59
CA GLU A 370 -3.71 2.02 -34.14
C GLU A 370 -2.27 1.91 -33.61
N MET A 371 -1.46 1.04 -34.22
CA MET A 371 -0.07 0.84 -33.82
C MET A 371 0.80 2.08 -34.09
N ALA A 372 0.63 2.73 -35.24
CA ALA A 372 1.34 3.95 -35.60
C ALA A 372 1.01 5.09 -34.62
N ASN A 373 -0.25 5.24 -34.21
CA ASN A 373 -0.64 6.23 -33.21
C ASN A 373 -0.02 5.95 -31.84
N ASN A 374 -0.02 4.69 -31.39
CA ASN A 374 0.52 4.28 -30.10
C ASN A 374 2.05 4.46 -30.01
N LEU A 375 2.77 4.27 -31.13
CA LEU A 375 4.22 4.36 -31.19
C LEU A 375 4.74 5.69 -31.76
N GLY A 376 3.86 6.54 -32.32
CA GLY A 376 4.24 7.79 -32.96
C GLY A 376 4.94 7.60 -34.31
N PHE A 377 4.54 6.58 -35.08
CA PHE A 377 5.03 6.38 -36.46
C PHE A 377 4.28 7.27 -37.46
N GLU A 378 4.96 7.60 -38.56
CA GLU A 378 4.39 8.40 -39.64
C GLU A 378 3.33 7.60 -40.41
N ALA A 379 2.13 8.16 -40.58
CA ALA A 379 1.02 7.51 -41.26
C ALA A 379 1.34 7.09 -42.71
N GLN A 380 2.21 7.86 -43.39
CA GLN A 380 2.64 7.63 -44.78
C GLN A 380 3.48 6.34 -44.96
N LEU A 381 3.96 5.73 -43.89
CA LEU A 381 4.67 4.45 -43.97
C LEU A 381 3.76 3.29 -44.42
N ALA A 382 2.43 3.45 -44.29
CA ALA A 382 1.45 2.42 -44.65
C ALA A 382 1.61 1.92 -46.09
N GLU A 383 1.70 2.84 -47.07
CA GLU A 383 1.79 2.51 -48.50
C GLU A 383 3.06 1.71 -48.82
N ARG A 384 4.18 2.07 -48.18
CA ARG A 384 5.46 1.39 -48.36
C ARG A 384 5.45 -0.01 -47.72
N LEU A 385 4.80 -0.15 -46.57
CA LEU A 385 4.67 -1.43 -45.87
C LEU A 385 3.72 -2.38 -46.61
N GLU A 386 2.61 -1.86 -47.13
CA GLU A 386 1.67 -2.62 -47.95
C GLU A 386 2.36 -3.22 -49.18
N ALA A 387 3.17 -2.41 -49.89
CA ALA A 387 3.96 -2.88 -51.03
C ALA A 387 4.97 -4.00 -50.70
N GLN A 388 5.30 -4.19 -49.43
CA GLN A 388 6.25 -5.21 -48.95
C GLN A 388 5.59 -6.26 -48.04
N ILE A 389 4.26 -6.33 -47.95
CA ILE A 389 3.57 -7.20 -46.97
C ILE A 389 3.92 -8.69 -47.12
N GLN A 390 4.29 -9.12 -48.33
CA GLN A 390 4.72 -10.51 -48.59
C GLN A 390 6.21 -10.75 -48.32
N ASN A 391 7.01 -9.69 -48.19
CA ASN A 391 8.46 -9.72 -48.02
C ASN A 391 8.86 -9.21 -46.62
N GLU A 392 9.06 -10.13 -45.68
CA GLU A 392 9.46 -9.80 -44.32
C GLU A 392 10.76 -8.98 -44.24
N ALA A 393 11.76 -9.29 -45.07
CA ALA A 393 13.01 -8.53 -45.10
C ALA A 393 12.77 -7.07 -45.54
N GLY A 394 11.89 -6.88 -46.53
CA GLY A 394 11.44 -5.56 -46.98
C GLY A 394 10.70 -4.78 -45.89
N LEU A 395 9.81 -5.43 -45.13
CA LEU A 395 9.13 -4.83 -43.99
C LEU A 395 10.12 -4.39 -42.91
N VAL A 396 11.06 -5.26 -42.55
CA VAL A 396 12.10 -4.95 -41.55
C VAL A 396 12.95 -3.77 -42.01
N GLN A 397 13.32 -3.69 -43.28
CA GLN A 397 14.09 -2.58 -43.82
C GLN A 397 13.36 -1.24 -43.69
N ILE A 398 12.03 -1.23 -43.88
CA ILE A 398 11.19 -0.02 -43.73
C ILE A 398 11.00 0.33 -42.24
N LEU A 399 10.75 -0.67 -41.40
CA LEU A 399 10.46 -0.48 -39.97
C LEU A 399 11.69 -0.12 -39.14
N THR A 400 12.89 -0.54 -39.54
CA THR A 400 14.15 -0.29 -38.81
C THR A 400 14.39 1.21 -38.52
N PRO A 401 14.40 2.12 -39.53
CA PRO A 401 14.58 3.55 -39.27
C PRO A 401 13.41 4.18 -38.49
N ALA A 402 12.18 3.69 -38.65
CA ALA A 402 11.03 4.16 -37.86
C ALA A 402 11.15 3.77 -36.38
N CYS A 403 11.56 2.52 -36.11
CA CYS A 403 11.87 2.05 -34.75
C CYS A 403 13.04 2.85 -34.15
N GLY A 404 14.05 3.20 -34.96
CA GLY A 404 15.16 4.07 -34.57
C GLY A 404 14.73 5.36 -33.87
N LYS A 405 13.63 5.98 -34.31
CA LYS A 405 13.10 7.23 -33.73
C LYS A 405 12.48 7.03 -32.33
N ILE A 406 11.98 5.83 -32.01
CA ILE A 406 11.29 5.55 -30.74
C ILE A 406 12.20 4.83 -29.72
N LEU A 407 13.28 4.19 -30.18
CA LEU A 407 14.20 3.45 -29.31
C LEU A 407 14.77 4.26 -28.15
N PRO A 408 15.16 5.54 -28.28
CA PRO A 408 15.62 6.33 -27.15
C PRO A 408 14.61 6.41 -26.00
N ALA A 409 13.32 6.53 -26.31
CA ALA A 409 12.26 6.55 -25.29
C ALA A 409 12.10 5.17 -24.61
N LEU A 410 12.15 4.09 -25.39
CA LEU A 410 12.11 2.72 -24.86
C LEU A 410 13.34 2.40 -24.00
N TYR A 411 14.52 2.88 -24.38
CA TYR A 411 15.75 2.73 -23.60
C TYR A 411 15.68 3.46 -22.26
N GLN A 412 15.14 4.68 -22.24
CA GLN A 412 14.90 5.39 -20.99
C GLN A 412 13.91 4.64 -20.09
N GLN A 413 12.85 4.07 -20.67
CA GLN A 413 11.89 3.24 -19.92
C GLN A 413 12.56 2.00 -19.33
N VAL A 414 13.44 1.35 -20.09
CA VAL A 414 14.27 0.22 -19.62
C VAL A 414 15.17 0.66 -18.47
N ASP A 415 15.88 1.78 -18.60
CA ASP A 415 16.78 2.27 -17.55
C ASP A 415 16.03 2.63 -16.26
N ARG A 416 14.83 3.23 -16.38
CA ARG A 416 13.95 3.49 -15.24
C ARG A 416 13.51 2.20 -14.57
N GLN A 417 13.10 1.21 -15.36
CA GLN A 417 12.65 -0.08 -14.85
C GLN A 417 13.81 -0.82 -14.17
N ILE A 418 15.02 -0.78 -14.73
CA ILE A 418 16.23 -1.34 -14.12
C ILE A 418 16.54 -0.67 -12.79
N LYS A 419 16.47 0.67 -12.71
CA LYS A 419 16.64 1.40 -11.44
C LYS A 419 15.57 1.02 -10.41
N LEU A 420 14.31 0.93 -10.81
CA LEU A 420 13.23 0.46 -9.92
C LEU A 420 13.41 -1.00 -9.49
N LEU A 421 13.88 -1.87 -10.37
CA LEU A 421 14.18 -3.27 -10.02
C LEU A 421 15.34 -3.38 -9.04
N ARG A 422 16.28 -2.44 -9.09
CA ARG A 422 17.40 -2.29 -8.13
C ARG A 422 17.02 -1.52 -6.87
N SER A 423 15.84 -0.89 -6.83
CA SER A 423 15.38 -0.19 -5.62
C SER A 423 14.93 -1.19 -4.57
N ASP A 424 15.08 -0.76 -3.32
CA ASP A 424 14.60 -1.46 -2.13
C ASP A 424 15.28 -2.81 -1.83
N PRO A 425 16.63 -2.87 -1.82
CA PRO A 425 17.37 -4.10 -1.53
C PRO A 425 17.05 -4.69 -0.16
N TRP A 426 16.55 -3.86 0.77
CA TRP A 426 16.08 -4.31 2.07
C TRP A 426 14.90 -5.29 2.01
N ILE A 427 14.04 -5.19 0.98
CA ILE A 427 12.91 -6.12 0.81
C ILE A 427 13.41 -7.45 0.30
N ASP A 428 14.33 -7.42 -0.66
CA ASP A 428 14.90 -8.64 -1.24
C ASP A 428 15.65 -9.41 -0.15
N ALA A 429 16.39 -8.70 0.71
CA ALA A 429 17.00 -9.27 1.90
C ALA A 429 15.97 -9.87 2.87
N GLU A 430 14.84 -9.18 3.11
CA GLU A 430 13.76 -9.71 3.97
C GLU A 430 13.09 -10.94 3.35
N ILE A 431 12.78 -10.93 2.04
CA ILE A 431 12.20 -12.07 1.32
C ILE A 431 13.14 -13.27 1.42
N ALA A 432 14.42 -13.10 1.11
CA ALA A 432 15.40 -14.17 1.21
C ALA A 432 15.53 -14.72 2.65
N ASN A 433 15.50 -13.85 3.66
CA ASN A 433 15.50 -14.28 5.07
C ASN A 433 14.26 -15.15 5.39
N ARG A 434 13.08 -14.74 4.89
CA ARG A 434 11.85 -15.52 5.05
C ARG A 434 11.86 -16.84 4.28
N GLU A 435 12.49 -16.89 3.11
CA GLU A 435 12.67 -18.14 2.35
C GLU A 435 13.56 -19.13 3.10
N ASP A 436 14.66 -18.66 3.70
CA ASP A 436 15.49 -19.47 4.60
C ASP A 436 14.68 -19.96 5.82
N HIS A 437 13.90 -19.08 6.47
CA HIS A 437 13.03 -19.47 7.59
C HIS A 437 12.03 -20.56 7.18
N LEU A 438 11.43 -20.44 6.00
CA LEU A 438 10.51 -21.42 5.45
C LEU A 438 11.21 -22.76 5.20
N ARG A 439 12.44 -22.73 4.68
CA ARG A 439 13.27 -23.92 4.47
C ARG A 439 13.58 -24.59 5.81
N ILE A 440 14.09 -23.86 6.81
CA ILE A 440 14.34 -24.38 8.17
C ILE A 440 13.09 -25.04 8.75
N LYS A 441 11.93 -24.38 8.68
CA LYS A 441 10.67 -24.92 9.23
C LYS A 441 10.19 -26.16 8.50
N THR A 442 10.41 -26.23 7.19
CA THR A 442 10.08 -27.40 6.36
C THR A 442 11.02 -28.57 6.71
N MET A 443 12.32 -28.32 6.83
CA MET A 443 13.31 -29.32 7.24
C MET A 443 13.02 -29.86 8.67
N LEU A 444 12.60 -28.99 9.60
CA LEU A 444 12.12 -29.41 10.94
C LEU A 444 10.87 -30.30 10.85
N LEU A 445 9.90 -29.93 10.01
CA LEU A 445 8.67 -30.71 9.81
C LEU A 445 8.96 -32.09 9.22
N ASN A 446 9.96 -32.19 8.34
CA ASN A 446 10.40 -33.43 7.71
C ASN A 446 11.38 -34.26 8.57
N GLY A 447 11.84 -33.74 9.71
CA GLY A 447 12.81 -34.41 10.57
C GLY A 447 14.26 -34.39 10.06
N GLU A 448 14.58 -33.49 9.12
CA GLU A 448 15.91 -33.37 8.50
C GLU A 448 16.91 -32.62 9.40
N ILE A 449 16.42 -31.67 10.21
CA ILE A 449 17.23 -30.98 11.24
C ILE A 449 17.12 -31.77 12.53
N LYS A 450 18.26 -32.21 13.07
CA LYS A 450 18.34 -32.95 14.34
C LYS A 450 18.61 -32.01 15.52
N GLU A 451 18.32 -32.45 16.73
CA GLU A 451 18.54 -31.66 17.95
C GLU A 451 20.01 -31.21 18.13
N ALA A 452 20.98 -32.08 17.79
CA ALA A 452 22.39 -31.72 17.84
C ALA A 452 22.73 -30.54 16.91
N GLN A 453 22.08 -30.47 15.74
CA GLN A 453 22.24 -29.35 14.81
C GLN A 453 21.51 -28.11 15.33
N TRP A 454 20.29 -28.25 15.88
CA TRP A 454 19.53 -27.15 16.52
C TRP A 454 20.32 -26.44 17.62
N ARG A 455 21.14 -27.17 18.37
CA ARG A 455 22.00 -26.63 19.44
C ARG A 455 23.33 -26.03 18.94
N ASN A 456 23.61 -26.09 17.63
CA ASN A 456 24.87 -25.62 17.05
C ASN A 456 24.66 -24.46 16.06
N PRO A 457 24.86 -23.21 16.49
CA PRO A 457 24.76 -22.04 15.61
C PRO A 457 25.76 -22.02 14.45
N SER A 458 26.86 -22.78 14.54
CA SER A 458 27.91 -22.83 13.52
C SER A 458 27.69 -23.92 12.47
N ALA A 459 26.61 -24.71 12.57
CA ALA A 459 26.29 -25.80 11.65
C ALA A 459 24.97 -25.56 10.90
N PRO A 460 24.91 -24.58 9.97
CA PRO A 460 23.69 -24.30 9.22
C PRO A 460 23.26 -25.51 8.37
N PRO A 461 21.95 -25.79 8.25
CA PRO A 461 21.44 -26.80 7.32
C PRO A 461 21.76 -26.48 5.86
N GLU A 462 21.78 -27.51 5.01
CA GLU A 462 22.10 -27.35 3.58
C GLU A 462 21.12 -26.38 2.88
N GLY A 463 21.69 -25.39 2.20
CA GLY A 463 20.93 -24.36 1.48
C GLY A 463 20.28 -23.30 2.36
N VAL A 464 20.69 -23.18 3.63
CA VAL A 464 20.33 -22.08 4.54
C VAL A 464 21.56 -21.23 4.82
N ARG A 465 21.44 -19.90 4.74
CA ARG A 465 22.57 -18.99 5.04
C ARG A 465 22.94 -19.02 6.53
N ALA A 466 24.23 -19.02 6.83
CA ALA A 466 24.75 -19.09 8.21
C ALA A 466 24.24 -17.96 9.11
N ALA A 467 24.18 -16.73 8.59
CA ALA A 467 23.65 -15.59 9.34
C ALA A 467 22.17 -15.77 9.70
N THR A 468 21.35 -16.24 8.75
CA THR A 468 19.93 -16.51 8.97
C THR A 468 19.72 -17.64 9.98
N TRP A 469 20.54 -18.70 9.92
CA TRP A 469 20.48 -19.79 10.89
C TRP A 469 20.72 -19.30 12.32
N LYS A 470 21.76 -18.49 12.52
CA LYS A 470 22.08 -17.89 13.82
C LYS A 470 20.94 -16.99 14.32
N GLU A 471 20.43 -16.09 13.46
CA GLU A 471 19.29 -15.23 13.79
C GLU A 471 18.05 -16.06 14.16
N PHE A 472 17.76 -17.12 13.41
CA PHE A 472 16.63 -18.00 13.66
C PHE A 472 16.74 -18.68 15.04
N LEU A 473 17.91 -19.22 15.37
CA LEU A 473 18.14 -19.83 16.68
C LEU A 473 18.07 -18.80 17.81
N GLU A 474 18.65 -17.61 17.66
CA GLU A 474 18.57 -16.54 18.65
C GLU A 474 17.12 -16.12 18.90
N ALA A 475 16.33 -15.98 17.84
CA ALA A 475 14.91 -15.67 17.92
C ALA A 475 14.09 -16.80 18.60
N HIS A 476 14.57 -18.04 18.59
CA HIS A 476 13.93 -19.20 19.23
C HIS A 476 14.70 -19.72 20.44
N SER A 477 15.63 -18.93 21.00
CA SER A 477 16.48 -19.33 22.13
C SER A 477 15.73 -19.75 23.39
N ARG A 478 14.46 -19.34 23.53
CA ARG A 478 13.57 -19.69 24.64
C ARG A 478 12.58 -20.82 24.31
N VAL A 479 12.72 -21.46 23.15
CA VAL A 479 11.83 -22.53 22.69
C VAL A 479 12.63 -23.81 22.56
N ASP A 480 12.26 -24.82 23.34
CA ASP A 480 12.92 -26.12 23.26
C ASP A 480 12.65 -26.80 21.92
N TYR A 481 13.63 -27.58 21.46
CA TYR A 481 13.58 -28.30 20.19
C TYR A 481 12.29 -29.13 20.04
N HIS A 482 11.90 -29.88 21.07
CA HIS A 482 10.69 -30.71 21.03
C HIS A 482 9.39 -29.90 20.86
N HIS A 483 9.33 -28.66 21.38
CA HIS A 483 8.20 -27.76 21.17
C HIS A 483 8.14 -27.21 19.74
N MET A 484 9.30 -27.07 19.09
CA MET A 484 9.38 -26.65 17.69
C MET A 484 8.86 -27.71 16.70
N LEU A 485 8.82 -28.98 17.08
CA LEU A 485 8.39 -30.08 16.19
C LEU A 485 6.86 -30.25 16.09
N GLN A 486 6.07 -29.47 16.83
CA GLN A 486 4.60 -29.55 16.81
C GLN A 486 4.04 -29.29 15.39
N PRO A 487 3.49 -30.30 14.68
CA PRO A 487 3.19 -30.18 13.25
C PRO A 487 2.20 -29.07 12.93
N ARG A 488 1.14 -28.92 13.74
CA ARG A 488 0.13 -27.88 13.57
C ARG A 488 0.70 -26.47 13.70
N ASN A 489 1.61 -26.26 14.66
CA ASN A 489 2.25 -24.95 14.88
C ASN A 489 3.25 -24.63 13.77
N LEU A 490 4.03 -25.63 13.32
CA LEU A 490 4.94 -25.50 12.18
C LEU A 490 4.20 -25.18 10.89
N GLN A 491 3.14 -25.92 10.56
CA GLN A 491 2.33 -25.66 9.36
C GLN A 491 1.74 -24.25 9.36
N LYS A 492 1.21 -23.80 10.50
CA LYS A 492 0.74 -22.41 10.65
C LYS A 492 1.87 -21.40 10.48
N SER A 493 3.04 -21.68 11.04
CA SER A 493 4.24 -20.82 10.93
C SER A 493 4.76 -20.75 9.49
N ILE A 494 4.75 -21.85 8.75
CA ILE A 494 5.09 -21.94 7.32
C ILE A 494 4.07 -21.15 6.49
N SER A 495 2.77 -21.32 6.75
CA SER A 495 1.70 -20.55 6.10
C SER A 495 1.89 -19.04 6.31
N ASN A 496 2.27 -18.61 7.52
CA ASN A 496 2.58 -17.21 7.82
C ASN A 496 3.79 -16.69 7.03
N ASP A 497 4.89 -17.44 6.93
CA ASP A 497 6.05 -16.99 6.13
C ASP A 497 5.69 -16.89 4.64
N ARG A 498 4.94 -17.87 4.09
CA ARG A 498 4.45 -17.82 2.70
C ARG A 498 3.59 -16.59 2.45
N ASN A 499 2.67 -16.29 3.37
CA ASN A 499 1.83 -15.11 3.30
C ASN A 499 2.66 -13.82 3.42
N GLN A 500 3.75 -13.82 4.19
CA GLN A 500 4.62 -12.65 4.37
C GLN A 500 5.46 -12.37 3.13
N ILE A 501 6.01 -13.42 2.51
CA ILE A 501 6.69 -13.33 1.22
C ILE A 501 5.71 -12.77 0.17
N ALA A 502 4.51 -13.35 0.07
CA ALA A 502 3.48 -12.88 -0.87
C ALA A 502 3.07 -11.42 -0.61
N LEU A 503 2.92 -11.01 0.66
CA LEU A 503 2.66 -9.62 1.06
C LEU A 503 3.76 -8.69 0.54
N LEU A 504 5.03 -9.01 0.84
CA LEU A 504 6.17 -8.17 0.49
C LEU A 504 6.32 -8.05 -1.03
N GLN A 505 6.20 -9.16 -1.75
CA GLN A 505 6.28 -9.18 -3.22
C GLN A 505 5.17 -8.35 -3.86
N THR A 506 3.93 -8.53 -3.40
CA THR A 506 2.77 -7.83 -3.96
C THR A 506 2.82 -6.34 -3.63
N TYR A 507 3.13 -5.99 -2.38
CA TYR A 507 3.26 -4.59 -1.98
C TYR A 507 4.38 -3.92 -2.76
N ARG A 508 5.54 -4.59 -2.95
CA ARG A 508 6.63 -4.11 -3.80
C ARG A 508 6.19 -3.82 -5.22
N GLN A 509 5.42 -4.72 -5.83
CA GLN A 509 4.91 -4.51 -7.18
C GLN A 509 3.97 -3.30 -7.25
N ARG A 510 3.02 -3.19 -6.31
CA ARG A 510 2.08 -2.04 -6.21
C ARG A 510 2.83 -0.72 -6.03
N VAL A 511 3.85 -0.70 -5.17
CA VAL A 511 4.66 0.49 -4.93
C VAL A 511 5.46 0.88 -6.16
N ARG A 512 6.11 -0.07 -6.84
CA ARG A 512 6.83 0.21 -8.09
C ARG A 512 5.88 0.76 -9.17
N GLN A 513 4.65 0.25 -9.26
CA GLN A 513 3.62 0.78 -10.16
C GLN A 513 3.15 2.19 -9.79
N GLU A 514 3.13 2.53 -8.49
CA GLU A 514 2.82 3.89 -8.04
C GLU A 514 3.97 4.85 -8.35
N LEU A 515 5.22 4.42 -8.13
CA LEU A 515 6.40 5.24 -8.40
C LEU A 515 6.58 5.55 -9.89
N THR A 516 6.04 4.73 -10.80
CA THR A 516 6.06 5.01 -12.25
C THR A 516 4.97 5.96 -12.72
N GLN A 517 4.06 6.42 -11.86
CA GLN A 517 3.03 7.36 -12.25
C GLN A 517 3.66 8.70 -12.70
N PRO A 518 3.08 9.39 -13.70
CA PRO A 518 3.63 10.65 -14.21
C PRO A 518 3.82 11.73 -13.13
N GLY A 519 2.95 11.77 -12.11
CA GLY A 519 3.07 12.72 -10.99
C GLY A 519 4.28 12.47 -10.08
N ASN A 520 4.85 11.26 -10.09
CA ASN A 520 6.00 10.85 -9.30
C ASN A 520 7.30 10.82 -10.13
N THR A 521 7.27 11.37 -11.34
CA THR A 521 8.39 11.38 -12.30
C THR A 521 8.95 12.81 -12.43
N ASP A 522 10.28 12.94 -12.43
CA ASP A 522 10.97 14.22 -12.56
C ASP A 522 10.81 14.84 -13.97
N PHE A 523 11.18 16.12 -14.12
CA PHE A 523 11.28 16.74 -15.45
C PHE A 523 12.70 16.59 -15.96
N ARG A 524 12.86 16.12 -17.19
CA ARG A 524 14.18 16.06 -17.85
C ARG A 524 14.09 16.58 -19.26
N TYR A 525 15.21 17.12 -19.74
CA TYR A 525 15.38 17.43 -21.14
C TYR A 525 15.40 16.15 -21.97
N GLY A 526 14.78 16.22 -23.15
CA GLY A 526 14.70 15.18 -24.15
C GLY A 526 14.15 15.73 -25.46
N GLY A 527 13.63 14.84 -26.31
CA GLY A 527 13.13 15.20 -27.64
C GLY A 527 14.25 15.49 -28.64
N ALA A 528 13.88 16.01 -29.82
CA ALA A 528 14.83 16.32 -30.87
C ALA A 528 15.86 17.36 -30.38
N ALA A 529 17.15 17.03 -30.49
CA ALA A 529 18.27 17.83 -30.00
C ALA A 529 18.22 18.19 -28.49
N ASN A 530 17.51 17.40 -27.67
CA ASN A 530 17.43 17.57 -26.21
C ASN A 530 16.85 18.93 -25.76
N ARG A 531 15.94 19.51 -26.55
CA ARG A 531 15.39 20.86 -26.30
C ARG A 531 14.06 20.88 -25.53
N GLU A 532 13.45 19.73 -25.27
CA GLU A 532 12.15 19.62 -24.61
C GLU A 532 12.31 19.16 -23.17
N ALA A 533 11.96 19.99 -22.18
CA ALA A 533 11.88 19.57 -20.78
C ALA A 533 10.48 18.98 -20.50
N SER A 534 10.41 17.67 -20.27
CA SER A 534 9.13 16.97 -20.08
C SER A 534 9.27 15.78 -19.12
N ARG A 535 8.19 15.48 -18.40
CA ARG A 535 8.08 14.26 -17.57
C ARG A 535 8.15 12.98 -18.41
N ARG A 536 7.86 13.06 -19.72
CA ARG A 536 8.07 11.96 -20.66
C ARG A 536 9.51 11.42 -20.58
N TYR A 537 10.48 12.28 -20.30
CA TYR A 537 11.91 11.95 -20.26
C TYR A 537 12.47 11.74 -18.85
N GLY A 538 11.69 12.00 -17.80
CA GLY A 538 12.14 11.95 -16.41
C GLY A 538 12.15 10.58 -15.74
N LYS A 539 12.90 10.38 -14.66
CA LYS A 539 12.87 9.17 -13.83
C LYS A 539 11.98 9.35 -12.58
N PRO A 540 11.54 8.27 -11.92
CA PRO A 540 10.95 8.37 -10.59
C PRO A 540 11.88 9.07 -9.60
N TYR A 541 11.32 9.85 -8.67
CA TYR A 541 12.07 10.47 -7.58
C TYR A 541 12.60 9.43 -6.57
N ASP A 542 13.78 9.69 -5.99
CA ASP A 542 14.44 8.77 -5.07
C ASP A 542 13.82 8.80 -3.66
N LYS A 543 13.27 9.96 -3.26
CA LYS A 543 12.45 10.10 -2.05
C LYS A 543 11.17 10.86 -2.38
N ILE A 544 10.02 10.21 -2.18
CA ILE A 544 8.71 10.86 -2.29
C ILE A 544 8.07 11.01 -0.91
N PHE A 545 7.12 11.93 -0.78
CA PHE A 545 6.35 12.10 0.45
C PHE A 545 5.50 10.85 0.78
N MET A 546 5.30 10.59 2.07
CA MET A 546 4.63 9.41 2.62
C MET A 546 3.18 9.27 2.11
N ARG A 547 2.85 8.06 1.65
CA ARG A 547 1.51 7.69 1.19
C ARG A 547 1.11 6.34 1.79
N MET A 548 -0.18 6.16 2.04
CA MET A 548 -0.75 4.86 2.44
C MET A 548 -1.82 4.43 1.45
N LEU A 549 -1.96 3.13 1.28
CA LEU A 549 -3.12 2.58 0.59
C LEU A 549 -4.35 2.74 1.48
N VAL A 550 -5.38 3.36 0.93
CA VAL A 550 -6.70 3.49 1.53
C VAL A 550 -7.69 2.72 0.68
N TRP A 551 -8.58 2.00 1.35
CA TRP A 551 -9.63 1.26 0.67
C TRP A 551 -10.95 2.01 0.78
N THR A 552 -11.66 2.10 -0.33
CA THR A 552 -13.07 2.49 -0.34
C THR A 552 -13.83 1.21 -0.69
N PRO A 553 -14.76 0.73 0.14
CA PRO A 553 -15.52 -0.49 -0.16
C PRO A 553 -16.28 -0.32 -1.48
N SER A 554 -15.78 -0.92 -2.56
CA SER A 554 -16.49 -0.98 -3.84
C SER A 554 -16.10 -2.26 -4.57
N ALA A 555 -17.06 -2.84 -5.28
CA ALA A 555 -16.84 -4.06 -6.07
C ALA A 555 -15.98 -3.82 -7.35
N LYS A 556 -15.63 -2.56 -7.66
CA LYS A 556 -15.05 -2.15 -8.96
C LYS A 556 -13.79 -1.30 -8.87
N GLU A 557 -13.56 -0.54 -7.81
CA GLU A 557 -12.40 0.35 -7.70
C GLU A 557 -11.24 -0.32 -6.94
N SER A 558 -10.03 -0.17 -7.48
CA SER A 558 -8.80 -0.44 -6.75
C SER A 558 -8.61 0.59 -5.63
N GLY A 559 -8.08 0.17 -4.48
CA GLY A 559 -7.66 1.09 -3.41
C GLY A 559 -6.79 2.24 -3.93
N ARG A 560 -6.85 3.39 -3.25
CA ARG A 560 -6.18 4.64 -3.66
C ARG A 560 -5.02 4.96 -2.72
N TRP A 561 -3.98 5.61 -3.24
CA TRP A 561 -2.87 6.12 -2.44
C TRP A 561 -3.18 7.51 -1.89
N GLU A 562 -3.33 7.63 -0.58
CA GLU A 562 -3.60 8.88 0.13
C GLU A 562 -2.34 9.38 0.84
N VAL A 563 -2.10 10.69 0.75
CA VAL A 563 -1.01 11.37 1.45
C VAL A 563 -1.39 11.58 2.91
N PHE A 564 -0.46 11.26 3.80
CA PHE A 564 -0.66 11.42 5.24
C PHE A 564 0.68 11.54 5.97
N ILE A 565 0.63 12.03 7.21
CA ILE A 565 1.76 11.98 8.14
C ILE A 565 1.41 10.98 9.25
N PRO A 566 2.20 9.91 9.44
CA PRO A 566 1.91 8.92 10.47
C PRO A 566 1.87 9.54 11.87
N GLY A 567 0.90 9.13 12.70
CA GLY A 567 0.81 9.56 14.10
C GLY A 567 2.06 9.20 14.89
N SER A 568 2.73 8.09 14.55
CA SER A 568 4.04 7.72 15.08
C SER A 568 5.15 8.75 14.78
N THR A 569 5.11 9.40 13.61
CA THR A 569 6.09 10.43 13.21
C THR A 569 5.90 11.69 14.05
N ILE A 570 4.65 12.13 14.21
CA ILE A 570 4.30 13.32 14.99
C ILE A 570 4.61 13.06 16.47
N LYS A 571 4.18 11.92 17.00
CA LYS A 571 4.52 11.47 18.34
C LYS A 571 6.02 11.44 18.59
N GLY A 572 6.82 10.94 17.63
CA GLY A 572 8.27 10.91 17.72
C GLY A 572 8.88 12.31 17.81
N ALA A 573 8.38 13.26 17.01
CA ALA A 573 8.81 14.65 17.07
C ALA A 573 8.47 15.30 18.42
N PHE A 574 7.26 15.09 18.93
CA PHE A 574 6.84 15.58 20.25
C PHE A 574 7.65 14.95 21.38
N ARG A 575 7.87 13.63 21.38
CA ARG A 575 8.69 12.94 22.39
C ARG A 575 10.11 13.47 22.41
N LYS A 576 10.67 13.74 21.23
CA LYS A 576 12.00 14.31 21.11
C LYS A 576 12.08 15.71 21.70
N ARG A 577 11.18 16.61 21.31
CA ARG A 577 11.12 17.97 21.87
C ARG A 577 10.94 17.94 23.39
N ALA A 578 10.05 17.08 23.89
CA ALA A 578 9.85 16.87 25.32
C ALA A 578 11.14 16.44 26.02
N SER A 579 11.87 15.48 25.43
CA SER A 579 13.15 15.01 25.97
C SER A 579 14.16 16.16 26.08
N GLN A 580 14.27 17.01 25.06
CA GLN A 580 15.16 18.18 25.10
C GLN A 580 14.78 19.17 26.20
N VAL A 581 13.49 19.52 26.30
CA VAL A 581 12.99 20.44 27.34
C VAL A 581 13.27 19.87 28.73
N LEU A 582 12.92 18.61 28.98
CA LEU A 582 13.08 17.99 30.29
C LEU A 582 14.56 17.76 30.65
N LYS A 583 15.40 17.30 29.72
CA LYS A 583 16.85 17.17 29.94
C LYS A 583 17.50 18.53 30.24
N THR A 584 16.99 19.61 29.65
CA THR A 584 17.47 20.97 29.96
C THR A 584 17.08 21.40 31.38
N LEU A 585 15.86 21.06 31.82
CA LEU A 585 15.34 21.47 33.13
C LEU A 585 15.82 20.58 34.29
N TRP A 586 15.98 19.27 34.05
CA TRP A 586 16.17 18.25 35.09
C TRP A 586 17.35 17.31 34.84
N GLY A 587 18.08 17.48 33.74
CA GLY A 587 19.13 16.57 33.32
C GLY A 587 18.60 15.19 32.88
N GLU A 588 19.54 14.28 32.63
CA GLU A 588 19.25 12.88 32.32
C GLU A 588 18.95 12.10 33.60
N SER A 589 17.72 12.24 34.11
CA SER A 589 17.30 11.66 35.37
C SER A 589 16.16 10.63 35.21
N PRO A 590 15.94 9.75 36.21
CA PRO A 590 14.76 8.87 36.24
C PRO A 590 13.43 9.63 36.14
N GLN A 591 13.36 10.84 36.69
CA GLN A 591 12.17 11.71 36.59
C GLN A 591 11.87 12.10 35.14
N THR A 592 12.90 12.47 34.37
CA THR A 592 12.78 12.78 32.94
C THR A 592 12.17 11.60 32.18
N ASN A 593 12.73 10.40 32.36
CA ASN A 593 12.21 9.19 31.70
C ASN A 593 10.80 8.84 32.14
N ALA A 594 10.48 8.94 33.44
CA ALA A 594 9.14 8.67 33.95
C ALA A 594 8.08 9.60 33.33
N ARG A 595 8.39 10.89 33.13
CA ARG A 595 7.46 11.85 32.50
C ARG A 595 7.30 11.58 31.00
N LEU A 596 8.39 11.27 30.28
CA LEU A 596 8.33 10.88 28.87
C LEU A 596 7.50 9.60 28.67
N ASP A 597 7.73 8.60 29.51
CA ASP A 597 7.01 7.32 29.45
C ASP A 597 5.55 7.48 29.87
N ARG A 598 5.23 8.36 30.81
CA ARG A 598 3.83 8.68 31.14
C ARG A 598 3.10 9.32 29.96
N LEU A 599 3.72 10.30 29.29
CA LEU A 599 3.08 11.05 28.21
C LEU A 599 2.97 10.24 26.92
N PHE A 600 4.06 9.57 26.53
CA PHE A 600 4.18 8.89 25.23
C PHE A 600 4.12 7.36 25.34
N GLY A 601 4.19 6.78 26.53
CA GLY A 601 4.24 5.33 26.73
C GLY A 601 5.65 4.75 26.56
N LYS A 602 5.79 3.49 26.94
CA LYS A 602 6.99 2.65 26.73
C LYS A 602 6.57 1.26 26.25
N GLN A 603 7.52 0.37 26.02
CA GLN A 603 7.17 -1.00 25.64
C GLN A 603 6.27 -1.65 26.71
N GLY A 604 5.11 -2.17 26.31
CA GLY A 604 4.11 -2.75 27.22
C GLY A 604 3.13 -1.74 27.83
N ASP A 605 3.49 -0.45 27.89
CA ASP A 605 2.68 0.57 28.58
C ASP A 605 2.16 1.65 27.63
N ARG A 606 0.85 1.89 27.73
CA ARG A 606 0.14 2.90 26.93
C ARG A 606 0.45 4.31 27.43
N GLY A 607 0.88 5.18 26.52
CA GLY A 607 1.03 6.61 26.81
C GLY A 607 -0.30 7.30 27.07
N LEU A 608 -0.25 8.44 27.78
CA LEU A 608 -1.40 9.27 28.06
C LEU A 608 -2.02 9.89 26.79
N VAL A 609 -1.18 10.27 25.81
CA VAL A 609 -1.62 10.94 24.57
C VAL A 609 -1.62 9.98 23.39
N PHE A 610 -2.69 10.06 22.61
CA PHE A 610 -2.91 9.31 21.38
C PHE A 610 -2.78 10.26 20.20
N PHE A 611 -1.76 10.03 19.37
CA PHE A 611 -1.53 10.83 18.17
C PHE A 611 -2.20 10.15 16.99
N ALA A 612 -3.28 10.74 16.47
CA ALA A 612 -3.85 10.28 15.20
C ALA A 612 -2.86 10.51 14.06
N ASP A 613 -3.04 9.78 12.96
CA ASP A 613 -2.42 10.16 11.71
C ASP A 613 -2.98 11.51 11.24
N ALA A 614 -2.13 12.34 10.63
CA ALA A 614 -2.56 13.60 10.05
C ALA A 614 -2.85 13.43 8.56
N TYR A 615 -4.10 13.60 8.17
CA TYR A 615 -4.56 13.45 6.78
C TYR A 615 -4.72 14.81 6.12
N LEU A 616 -4.57 14.87 4.79
CA LEU A 616 -4.90 16.08 4.06
C LEU A 616 -6.39 16.42 4.24
N ALA A 617 -6.68 17.70 4.47
CA ALA A 617 -8.04 18.22 4.56
C ALA A 617 -8.78 18.09 3.21
N ASP A 618 -8.05 18.25 2.11
CA ASP A 618 -8.53 18.01 0.75
C ASP A 618 -7.65 16.93 0.07
N PRO A 619 -8.17 15.74 -0.20
CA PRO A 619 -7.40 14.69 -0.86
C PRO A 619 -7.25 14.89 -2.38
N GLN A 620 -8.06 15.74 -3.02
CA GLN A 620 -8.03 15.97 -4.48
C GLN A 620 -7.12 17.16 -4.82
N MET A 621 -5.81 16.99 -4.64
CA MET A 621 -4.87 18.09 -4.78
C MET A 621 -4.36 18.29 -6.22
N PRO A 622 -4.23 19.55 -6.70
CA PRO A 622 -3.61 19.87 -7.97
C PRO A 622 -2.10 19.61 -7.95
N GLN A 623 -1.50 19.25 -9.10
CA GLN A 623 -0.07 18.88 -9.19
C GLN A 623 0.92 19.99 -8.78
N ASN A 624 0.47 21.25 -8.74
CA ASN A 624 1.30 22.43 -8.49
C ASN A 624 1.70 22.65 -7.03
N VAL A 625 1.25 21.81 -6.09
CA VAL A 625 1.66 21.86 -4.66
C VAL A 625 2.81 20.90 -4.34
N TRP A 626 3.34 20.22 -5.35
CA TRP A 626 4.47 19.32 -5.25
C TRP A 626 5.68 19.97 -5.90
N CYS A 627 6.79 20.02 -5.18
CA CYS A 627 8.03 20.58 -5.67
C CYS A 627 9.12 19.52 -5.65
N SER A 628 10.04 19.62 -6.60
CA SER A 628 11.21 18.77 -6.66
C SER A 628 12.49 19.53 -6.44
N MET A 629 13.41 18.89 -5.73
CA MET A 629 14.74 19.42 -5.46
C MET A 629 15.77 18.30 -5.59
N ASP A 630 16.96 18.71 -5.98
CA ASP A 630 18.14 17.86 -6.04
C ASP A 630 18.95 18.03 -4.76
N GLY A 631 19.35 16.93 -4.12
CA GLY A 631 20.34 16.91 -3.06
C GLY A 631 21.66 16.35 -3.54
N VAL A 632 22.74 17.00 -3.15
CA VAL A 632 24.11 16.53 -3.37
C VAL A 632 24.69 16.11 -2.03
N ARG A 633 25.19 14.88 -1.94
CA ARG A 633 25.90 14.42 -0.75
C ARG A 633 27.33 14.92 -0.79
N MET A 634 27.73 15.59 0.30
CA MET A 634 29.10 16.05 0.51
C MET A 634 29.85 15.03 1.39
N ASP A 635 31.11 14.77 1.07
CA ASP A 635 32.02 14.04 1.97
C ASP A 635 32.40 14.98 3.13
N PRO A 636 32.11 14.61 4.39
CA PRO A 636 32.41 15.47 5.55
C PRO A 636 33.91 15.66 5.80
N LYS A 637 34.78 14.78 5.29
CA LYS A 637 36.24 14.89 5.43
C LYS A 637 36.86 15.80 4.37
N THR A 638 36.37 15.73 3.13
CA THR A 638 36.99 16.45 2.00
C THR A 638 36.20 17.67 1.56
N ALA A 639 34.96 17.82 2.03
CA ALA A 639 33.99 18.82 1.57
C ALA A 639 33.75 18.82 0.05
N GLN A 640 34.00 17.69 -0.62
CA GLN A 640 33.72 17.50 -2.04
C GLN A 640 32.41 16.72 -2.24
N PRO A 641 31.71 16.92 -3.37
CA PRO A 641 30.60 16.07 -3.75
C PRO A 641 31.05 14.62 -3.89
N ILE A 642 30.27 13.69 -3.35
CA ILE A 642 30.47 12.26 -3.62
C ILE A 642 29.83 11.96 -4.97
N GLU A 643 30.62 11.49 -5.94
CA GLU A 643 30.09 11.08 -7.25
C GLU A 643 29.01 10.00 -7.10
N GLU A 644 28.01 10.06 -7.98
CA GLU A 644 26.83 9.17 -7.98
C GLU A 644 25.90 9.26 -6.75
N ALA A 645 26.22 10.08 -5.75
CA ALA A 645 25.42 10.26 -4.54
C ALA A 645 24.45 11.45 -4.60
N LYS A 646 23.86 11.69 -5.78
CA LYS A 646 22.76 12.66 -5.98
C LYS A 646 21.43 12.01 -5.59
N ALA A 647 20.59 12.73 -4.85
CA ALA A 647 19.24 12.30 -4.50
C ALA A 647 18.20 13.29 -5.04
N ASP A 648 17.18 12.80 -5.73
CA ASP A 648 16.09 13.62 -6.24
C ASP A 648 14.85 13.47 -5.32
N PHE A 649 14.40 14.57 -4.74
CA PHE A 649 13.29 14.61 -3.78
C PHE A 649 12.01 15.12 -4.42
N LEU A 650 10.88 14.54 -4.05
CA LEU A 650 9.54 15.10 -4.25
C LEU A 650 8.90 15.37 -2.88
N TYR A 651 8.67 16.64 -2.59
CA TYR A 651 8.14 17.07 -1.29
C TYR A 651 6.88 17.92 -1.42
N ALA A 652 6.13 17.91 -0.32
CA ALA A 652 4.94 18.71 -0.12
C ALA A 652 5.37 20.15 0.19
N TYR A 653 4.88 21.12 -0.60
CA TYR A 653 5.14 22.54 -0.36
C TYR A 653 3.96 23.41 -0.79
N GLY A 654 3.51 24.27 0.12
CA GLY A 654 2.44 25.24 -0.12
C GLY A 654 1.41 25.29 1.01
N ASP A 655 0.76 26.44 1.13
CA ASP A 655 -0.32 26.73 2.08
C ASP A 655 -1.60 25.92 1.83
N LYS A 656 -1.80 25.46 0.59
CA LYS A 656 -2.90 24.58 0.19
C LYS A 656 -2.80 23.19 0.81
N LEU A 657 -1.60 22.71 1.15
CA LEU A 657 -1.39 21.40 1.76
C LEU A 657 -1.67 21.42 3.26
N ASN A 658 -2.96 21.46 3.60
CA ASN A 658 -3.45 21.51 4.97
C ASN A 658 -3.67 20.09 5.51
N PHE A 659 -3.01 19.76 6.61
CA PHE A 659 -3.17 18.51 7.34
C PHE A 659 -4.06 18.73 8.57
N GLN A 660 -4.98 17.79 8.81
CA GLN A 660 -5.80 17.73 10.02
C GLN A 660 -5.20 16.69 10.97
N LEU A 661 -4.93 17.10 12.20
CA LEU A 661 -4.40 16.23 13.25
C LEU A 661 -5.34 16.24 14.46
N ARG A 662 -5.56 15.06 15.03
CA ARG A 662 -6.30 14.88 16.28
C ARG A 662 -5.40 14.27 17.34
N LEU A 663 -5.45 14.83 18.54
CA LEU A 663 -4.89 14.23 19.75
C LEU A 663 -6.03 13.85 20.70
N ASP A 664 -5.96 12.65 21.28
CA ASP A 664 -6.90 12.21 22.32
C ASP A 664 -6.13 11.90 23.61
N LEU A 665 -6.68 12.32 24.76
CA LEU A 665 -6.23 11.95 26.10
C LEU A 665 -7.39 11.37 26.88
N GLN A 666 -7.11 10.35 27.69
CA GLN A 666 -8.12 9.67 28.50
C GLN A 666 -7.74 9.71 29.98
N ASP A 667 -8.74 10.01 30.81
CA ASP A 667 -8.74 9.85 32.26
C ASP A 667 -7.59 10.59 32.95
N LEU A 668 -7.41 11.87 32.60
CA LEU A 668 -6.50 12.80 33.27
C LEU A 668 -6.84 12.87 34.76
N GLN A 669 -5.81 12.84 35.60
CA GLN A 669 -5.95 12.98 37.06
C GLN A 669 -5.08 14.12 37.57
N GLU A 670 -5.26 14.51 38.83
CA GLU A 670 -4.48 15.59 39.43
C GLU A 670 -2.96 15.33 39.39
N LYS A 671 -2.54 14.08 39.58
CA LYS A 671 -1.13 13.67 39.45
C LYS A 671 -0.54 13.87 38.04
N ASP A 672 -1.40 14.01 37.03
CA ASP A 672 -1.01 14.20 35.64
C ASP A 672 -0.92 15.68 35.24
N LEU A 673 -1.27 16.63 36.13
CA LEU A 673 -1.29 18.06 35.82
C LEU A 673 0.08 18.57 35.35
N GLU A 674 1.18 18.15 35.97
CA GLU A 674 2.52 18.54 35.52
C GLU A 674 2.87 17.93 34.15
N THR A 675 2.47 16.67 33.90
CA THR A 675 2.64 16.01 32.60
C THR A 675 1.81 16.70 31.52
N PHE A 676 0.61 17.19 31.87
CA PHE A 676 -0.23 17.98 30.98
C PHE A 676 0.34 19.37 30.72
N ALA A 677 0.94 20.03 31.73
CA ALA A 677 1.63 21.30 31.55
C ALA A 677 2.80 21.17 30.55
N LEU A 678 3.58 20.08 30.63
CA LEU A 678 4.58 19.75 29.62
C LEU A 678 3.94 19.64 28.22
N LEU A 679 2.82 18.91 28.09
CA LEU A 679 2.11 18.82 26.82
C LEU A 679 1.66 20.20 26.33
N ALA A 680 1.07 21.04 27.18
CA ALA A 680 0.66 22.40 26.83
C ALA A 680 1.82 23.23 26.25
N HIS A 681 3.01 23.17 26.87
CA HIS A 681 4.21 23.79 26.31
C HIS A 681 4.60 23.22 24.93
N LEU A 682 4.53 21.89 24.75
CA LEU A 682 4.81 21.27 23.45
C LEU A 682 3.78 21.66 22.38
N LEU A 683 2.51 21.85 22.75
CA LEU A 683 1.49 22.32 21.83
C LEU A 683 1.77 23.77 21.40
N GLN A 684 2.23 24.63 22.32
CA GLN A 684 2.69 25.98 21.98
C GLN A 684 3.91 25.97 21.06
N ASP A 685 4.90 25.13 21.35
CA ASP A 685 6.07 24.93 20.49
C ASP A 685 5.64 24.48 19.07
N PHE A 686 4.65 23.59 18.97
CA PHE A 686 4.10 23.18 17.66
C PHE A 686 3.36 24.31 16.94
N GLN A 687 2.67 25.20 17.66
CA GLN A 687 2.04 26.38 17.07
C GLN A 687 3.07 27.41 16.58
N ARG A 688 4.21 27.55 17.27
CA ARG A 688 5.31 28.45 16.90
C ARG A 688 6.17 27.92 15.76
N GLY A 689 6.16 26.60 15.59
CA GLY A 689 6.91 25.87 14.57
C GLY A 689 8.20 25.23 15.08
N ASP A 690 8.39 25.15 16.39
CA ASP A 690 9.58 24.63 17.05
C ASP A 690 9.65 23.09 17.10
N ILE A 691 8.62 22.40 16.58
CA ILE A 691 8.57 20.94 16.45
C ILE A 691 8.58 20.54 14.96
N PRO A 692 9.76 20.35 14.35
CA PRO A 692 9.86 19.95 12.96
C PRO A 692 9.50 18.48 12.72
N LEU A 693 8.79 18.22 11.63
CA LEU A 693 8.28 16.91 11.23
C LEU A 693 9.09 16.30 10.07
N GLY A 694 9.19 14.97 10.01
CA GLY A 694 9.82 14.27 8.87
C GLY A 694 11.35 14.19 8.93
N GLY A 695 12.00 14.09 7.77
CA GLY A 695 13.45 14.03 7.58
C GLY A 695 14.06 15.34 7.07
N GLU A 696 15.38 15.38 6.92
CA GLU A 696 16.15 16.53 6.41
C GLU A 696 15.95 17.85 7.21
N LYS A 697 15.62 17.73 8.49
CA LYS A 697 15.28 18.87 9.38
C LYS A 697 16.42 19.89 9.51
N THR A 698 17.66 19.39 9.51
CA THR A 698 18.89 20.19 9.54
C THR A 698 19.14 20.95 8.23
N CYS A 699 18.44 20.60 7.16
CA CYS A 699 18.52 21.23 5.84
C CYS A 699 17.30 22.15 5.60
N GLY A 700 16.58 22.56 6.64
CA GLY A 700 15.45 23.50 6.55
C GLY A 700 14.08 22.85 6.29
N PHE A 701 13.98 21.52 6.23
CA PHE A 701 12.69 20.83 6.04
C PHE A 701 11.93 20.63 7.35
N GLY A 702 10.60 20.48 7.24
CA GLY A 702 9.75 19.99 8.32
C GLY A 702 9.24 21.03 9.31
N TRP A 703 9.66 22.29 9.19
CA TRP A 703 9.27 23.39 10.07
C TRP A 703 7.83 23.84 9.80
N VAL A 704 6.85 23.25 10.49
CA VAL A 704 5.42 23.53 10.28
C VAL A 704 4.84 24.33 11.44
N LYS A 705 3.94 25.27 11.15
CA LYS A 705 3.15 25.97 12.17
C LYS A 705 1.76 25.38 12.25
N ALA A 706 1.37 24.99 13.46
CA ALA A 706 0.03 24.47 13.71
C ALA A 706 -0.91 25.52 14.32
N SER A 707 -2.20 25.33 14.10
CA SER A 707 -3.27 26.11 14.71
C SER A 707 -4.23 25.14 15.38
N VAL A 708 -4.58 25.40 16.65
CA VAL A 708 -5.63 24.66 17.35
C VAL A 708 -6.96 25.07 16.72
N THR A 709 -7.69 24.12 16.15
CA THR A 709 -9.00 24.39 15.57
C THR A 709 -10.11 24.23 16.59
N GLY A 710 -9.95 23.31 17.55
CA GLY A 710 -10.90 23.16 18.64
C GLY A 710 -10.51 22.11 19.67
N ILE A 711 -11.19 22.18 20.81
CA ILE A 711 -11.05 21.27 21.94
C ILE A 711 -12.43 20.78 22.34
N ASN A 712 -12.52 19.48 22.60
CA ASN A 712 -13.67 18.87 23.24
C ASN A 712 -13.22 18.19 24.52
N TRP A 713 -13.68 18.69 25.66
CA TRP A 713 -13.48 18.10 26.97
C TRP A 713 -14.78 17.45 27.44
N MET A 714 -14.69 16.21 27.92
CA MET A 714 -15.80 15.45 28.48
C MET A 714 -15.40 14.93 29.85
N THR A 715 -16.23 15.11 30.86
CA THR A 715 -16.00 14.58 32.21
C THR A 715 -17.29 14.15 32.89
N THR A 716 -17.21 13.12 33.72
CA THR A 716 -18.30 12.69 34.61
C THR A 716 -18.31 13.48 35.93
N ALA A 717 -17.25 14.25 36.21
CA ALA A 717 -17.08 15.02 37.43
C ALA A 717 -16.85 16.51 37.09
N PRO A 718 -17.91 17.34 37.03
CA PRO A 718 -17.80 18.74 36.61
C PRO A 718 -16.88 19.58 37.52
N ASN A 719 -16.79 19.21 38.81
CA ASN A 719 -15.90 19.83 39.79
C ASN A 719 -14.51 19.16 39.88
N GLY A 720 -14.19 18.26 38.94
CA GLY A 720 -12.95 17.50 38.93
C GLY A 720 -11.76 18.25 38.32
N VAL A 721 -10.82 17.49 37.75
CA VAL A 721 -9.58 18.01 37.15
C VAL A 721 -9.83 19.08 36.06
N GLY A 722 -10.97 19.01 35.37
CA GLY A 722 -11.35 19.96 34.33
C GLY A 722 -11.38 21.41 34.81
N LYS A 723 -11.82 21.66 36.07
CA LYS A 723 -11.83 23.00 36.66
C LYS A 723 -10.41 23.57 36.83
N LYS A 724 -9.44 22.71 37.16
CA LYS A 724 -8.02 23.10 37.25
C LYS A 724 -7.38 23.33 35.88
N LEU A 725 -7.84 22.62 34.85
CA LEU A 725 -7.31 22.73 33.50
C LEU A 725 -7.86 23.93 32.73
N PHE A 726 -9.17 24.18 32.84
CA PHE A 726 -9.88 25.15 31.98
C PHE A 726 -10.53 26.30 32.76
N GLY A 727 -10.34 26.36 34.08
CA GLY A 727 -10.98 27.34 34.95
C GLY A 727 -12.47 27.05 35.17
N GLU A 728 -13.21 28.07 35.60
CA GLU A 728 -14.67 27.99 35.71
C GLU A 728 -15.29 28.09 34.32
N GLN A 729 -15.87 26.97 33.86
CA GLN A 729 -16.52 26.87 32.54
C GLN A 729 -17.93 26.33 32.72
N SER A 730 -18.87 26.82 31.90
CA SER A 730 -20.20 26.24 31.82
C SER A 730 -20.15 24.93 31.02
N LEU A 731 -20.57 23.83 31.61
CA LEU A 731 -20.55 22.50 30.99
C LEU A 731 -21.97 22.06 30.61
N ALA A 732 -22.16 21.66 29.36
CA ALA A 732 -23.43 21.08 28.91
C ALA A 732 -23.48 19.58 29.29
N GLN A 733 -24.52 19.16 30.01
CA GLN A 733 -24.73 17.76 30.34
C GLN A 733 -25.42 17.02 29.18
N THR A 734 -24.85 15.91 28.75
CA THR A 734 -25.43 15.00 27.77
C THR A 734 -25.16 13.57 28.21
N GLY A 735 -26.19 12.93 28.77
CA GLY A 735 -26.06 11.61 29.40
C GLY A 735 -25.12 11.64 30.60
N ILE A 736 -24.18 10.69 30.66
CA ILE A 736 -23.16 10.61 31.72
C ILE A 736 -22.08 11.71 31.62
N TRP A 737 -22.02 12.46 30.53
CA TRP A 737 -20.95 13.41 30.26
C TRP A 737 -21.37 14.85 30.49
N HIS A 738 -20.52 15.61 31.16
CA HIS A 738 -20.47 17.06 31.13
C HIS A 738 -19.43 17.49 30.10
N THR A 739 -19.82 18.34 29.16
CA THR A 739 -19.04 18.65 27.97
C THR A 739 -18.70 20.13 27.87
N LEU A 740 -17.48 20.41 27.43
CA LEU A 740 -16.98 21.73 27.07
C LEU A 740 -16.43 21.66 25.64
N ASN A 741 -16.95 22.51 24.77
CA ASN A 741 -16.46 22.68 23.41
C ASN A 741 -15.91 24.10 23.27
N LEU A 742 -14.66 24.22 22.85
CA LEU A 742 -14.01 25.50 22.57
C LEU A 742 -13.41 25.43 21.17
N ASP A 743 -13.53 26.51 20.40
CA ASP A 743 -12.98 26.61 19.04
C ASP A 743 -11.99 27.78 18.93
N GLY A 744 -11.10 27.71 17.93
CA GLY A 744 -10.18 28.78 17.56
C GLY A 744 -9.36 29.38 18.72
N GLU A 745 -9.46 30.68 18.92
CA GLU A 745 -8.70 31.40 19.96
C GLU A 745 -9.07 31.00 21.39
N ALA A 746 -10.35 30.69 21.63
CA ALA A 746 -10.79 30.21 22.95
C ALA A 746 -10.13 28.87 23.29
N ALA A 747 -10.06 27.96 22.32
CA ALA A 747 -9.34 26.70 22.46
C ALA A 747 -7.84 26.93 22.69
N THR A 748 -7.22 27.84 21.93
CA THR A 748 -5.80 28.16 22.08
C THR A 748 -5.48 28.71 23.48
N ARG A 749 -6.31 29.63 23.99
CA ARG A 749 -6.15 30.18 25.34
C ARG A 749 -6.32 29.12 26.42
N ALA A 750 -7.26 28.20 26.25
CA ALA A 750 -7.51 27.10 27.19
C ALA A 750 -6.36 26.08 27.27
N LEU A 751 -5.46 26.04 26.28
CA LEU A 751 -4.27 25.18 26.29
C LEU A 751 -3.00 25.93 26.71
N GLN A 752 -3.11 27.18 27.17
CA GLN A 752 -1.95 27.85 27.75
C GLN A 752 -1.54 27.15 29.05
N PRO A 753 -0.24 26.92 29.29
CA PRO A 753 0.24 26.29 30.50
C PRO A 753 -0.15 27.16 31.70
N ALA A 754 -1.06 26.67 32.52
CA ALA A 754 -1.47 27.34 33.76
C ALA A 754 -0.38 27.26 34.85
N ASN A 755 0.51 26.26 34.76
CA ASN A 755 1.59 26.01 35.73
C ASN A 755 2.94 25.94 35.01
N THR A 756 3.97 26.53 35.62
CA THR A 756 5.36 26.35 35.21
C THR A 756 5.84 24.94 35.56
N LEU A 757 6.62 24.32 34.67
CA LEU A 757 7.38 23.12 35.01
C LEU A 757 8.32 23.45 36.17
N THR A 758 8.28 22.67 37.25
CA THR A 758 9.16 22.90 38.41
C THR A 758 10.61 22.76 37.99
N MET A 759 11.47 23.73 38.28
CA MET A 759 12.91 23.53 38.12
C MET A 759 13.37 22.46 39.11
N GLY A 760 14.07 21.44 38.63
CA GLY A 760 14.67 20.44 39.51
C GLY A 760 15.73 21.11 40.39
N GLU A 761 16.04 20.51 41.54
CA GLU A 761 17.24 20.89 42.30
C GLU A 761 18.44 20.80 41.35
N LYS A 762 19.06 21.93 41.03
CA LYS A 762 20.27 21.97 40.21
C LYS A 762 21.31 21.13 40.94
N GLN A 763 21.55 19.90 40.48
CA GLN A 763 22.88 19.32 40.65
C GLN A 763 23.82 20.29 39.95
N THR A 764 24.68 20.93 40.73
CA THR A 764 25.77 21.78 40.23
C THR A 764 26.41 21.07 39.06
N ALA A 765 26.22 21.61 37.85
CA ALA A 765 26.79 21.04 36.65
C ALA A 765 28.28 20.85 36.90
N ALA A 766 28.76 19.60 36.84
CA ALA A 766 30.19 19.34 36.84
C ALA A 766 30.78 20.18 35.70
N ALA A 767 31.82 20.95 35.99
CA ALA A 767 32.51 21.75 34.98
C ALA A 767 32.80 20.85 33.76
N PRO A 768 32.62 21.36 32.52
CA PRO A 768 32.87 20.56 31.33
C PRO A 768 34.28 19.97 31.42
N LEU A 769 34.42 18.69 31.07
CA LEU A 769 35.71 18.02 31.02
C LEU A 769 36.61 18.81 30.07
N LYS A 770 37.59 19.52 30.63
CA LYS A 770 38.68 20.13 29.87
C LYS A 770 39.50 19.01 29.26
N THR A 771 39.29 18.72 27.98
CA THR A 771 40.24 17.94 27.18
C THR A 771 41.47 18.81 26.92
N SER A 772 42.64 18.19 26.75
CA SER A 772 43.92 18.87 26.48
C SER A 772 43.97 19.62 25.14
N GLN A 773 42.88 19.65 24.37
CA GLN A 773 42.81 20.29 23.06
C GLN A 773 41.87 21.50 22.96
N GLY A 774 41.09 21.84 24.00
CA GLY A 774 40.30 23.09 24.06
C GLY A 774 39.06 23.14 23.16
N PHE A 775 37.93 23.54 23.78
CA PHE A 775 36.54 23.72 23.30
C PHE A 775 35.96 22.71 22.31
#